data_AF-A0A0N5BIL0-F1
#
_entry.id   AF-A0A0N5BIL0-F1
#
_cell.length_a   1.000
_cell.length_b   1.000
_cell.length_c   1.000
_cell.angle_alpha   90.00
_cell.angle_beta   90.00
_cell.angle_gamma   90.00
#
_symmetry.space_group_name_H-M   'P 1'
#
loop_
_entity.id
_entity.type
_entity.pdbx_description
1 polymer ?
#
loop_
_entity_poly.entity_id
_entity_poly.type
_entity_poly.pdbx_seq_one_letter_code
_entity_poly.pdbx_strand_id
1 'polypeptide(L)'
;MEQENITLEEAISNVDILNDLIIKSDAPLIEGASLPMHCFTNFDTNFEDKNAYITGYSKFIEEATRHSELKKLLSDGFKYAGVLYTWRCMTRSIPMPKSNDQENRNDINKKIIDVLGPEVEKLYNFLNFTKKSISHFSEEVKRLCINGHIKDFISEDYLILLGRLLDMFVVLDELKNMKASIKNDFSTFKRSIQFLQLMSTSDSLQQMQELSMFLAMQNKIKEDLKLELQGINGYEELLCDIINVCVHHFENQMYVTPDEKYMLVKVIAFSLYLIDSQDVIIYKLDSKKRISITSIDKIFKTLTVVPLFGDMQMEPFSFVKKCHNYDSSKWSLSNKENSKCQVDIVDKAKVIRQRHDEYIANIMKIKIDINLGSENIVNEDEKSKEITNLVISGLQLLCSWTCDVLETVSWKLLNPTNEEKNKECPGDAEEYERATRYNYNYDEKSALVAIIGMIKGLQRLLVDEIRHFTSLINRNLYGELQDFVQITVKDLLMKSMKGKKDMVKGILMGIVESCIDNSLRQYDQVNDQSSVVSKTKSKKKSTSSDGVDCNENLPSIRKSVPPSLTQLYMVRGMLENLTSERCGYGKRGLKKDIDNKYIEKINTFLEKSFYWSYLINIDRYLFESCDLSQLWFREFYLEMTMGRRIQFPIEMSFPWILTNHILSNFDQSHLMQYILYQLDLYNDAAHFALTKFKTQFLYDEVEAEFNLCFDQFIFKLSEGVFTHYKQLASSYLLDKQFKSKCESLGIFLRSPEALRFELLLKQRHVQLLGRSIDLNKLISQRINIAILNSLDVAISKFESESLVGIVKLEYLLDVNRLCYDLLKKHLFFSLGDYEDLFIEANSSVSSNIGRIGLHIFFELNNNIFPNYCYNSSTCRFVRGSILFKRVPERIKAIPCNFQYEFGSRSLGAAAENIAKMHSGYIGYPHLRAIVRLLGYQGIAVILKEFTALIHSLLSEKLRKNIEHIMHLMPKVIKLPLSTYGSSAVMEYYLHHLK
;
A
#
# COMPACT_ATOMS: atom_id res chain seq x y z
N MET A 1 -10.92 -13.94 54.35
CA MET A 1 -10.42 -13.21 53.18
C MET A 1 -11.32 -12.03 53.01
N GLU A 2 -10.81 -10.85 53.37
CA GLU A 2 -11.53 -9.58 53.29
C GLU A 2 -11.93 -9.34 51.83
N GLN A 3 -13.18 -8.94 51.62
CA GLN A 3 -13.64 -8.43 50.33
C GLN A 3 -13.02 -7.04 50.18
N GLU A 4 -11.86 -6.96 49.52
CA GLU A 4 -11.32 -5.70 49.06
C GLU A 4 -12.35 -5.08 48.10
N ASN A 5 -12.84 -3.89 48.45
CA ASN A 5 -13.68 -3.07 47.59
C ASN A 5 -12.83 -2.56 46.44
N ILE A 6 -12.64 -3.39 45.42
CA ILE A 6 -11.96 -3.00 44.18
C ILE A 6 -12.78 -1.87 43.56
N THR A 7 -12.15 -0.70 43.42
CA THR A 7 -12.79 0.47 42.80
C THR A 7 -12.97 0.24 41.30
N LEU A 8 -13.95 0.91 40.68
CA LEU A 8 -14.16 0.82 39.23
C LEU A 8 -12.88 1.20 38.46
N GLU A 9 -12.10 2.15 38.99
CA GLU A 9 -10.83 2.61 38.42
C GLU A 9 -9.74 1.51 38.47
N GLU A 10 -9.63 0.75 39.56
CA GLU A 10 -8.73 -0.41 39.63
C GLU A 10 -9.18 -1.56 38.72
N ALA A 11 -10.49 -1.78 38.60
CA ALA A 11 -11.01 -2.79 37.67
C ALA A 11 -10.72 -2.42 36.20
N ILE A 12 -10.87 -1.14 35.84
CA ILE A 12 -10.50 -0.63 34.51
C ILE A 12 -8.98 -0.73 34.31
N SER A 13 -8.17 -0.34 35.30
CA SER A 13 -6.72 -0.46 35.24
C SER A 13 -6.27 -1.92 35.05
N ASN A 14 -6.94 -2.89 35.68
CA ASN A 14 -6.65 -4.32 35.49
C ASN A 14 -7.02 -4.81 34.09
N VAL A 15 -8.07 -4.27 33.47
CA VAL A 15 -8.43 -4.54 32.07
C VAL A 15 -7.46 -3.87 31.11
N ASP A 16 -6.97 -2.68 31.44
CA ASP A 16 -5.94 -1.98 30.65
C ASP A 16 -4.59 -2.74 30.69
N ILE A 17 -4.24 -3.37 31.83
CA ILE A 17 -3.08 -4.28 31.92
C ILE A 17 -3.25 -5.51 31.00
N LEU A 18 -4.47 -6.01 30.81
CA LEU A 18 -4.75 -7.07 29.84
C LEU A 18 -4.65 -6.59 28.38
N ASN A 19 -4.91 -5.31 28.11
CA ASN A 19 -4.67 -4.71 26.79
C ASN A 19 -3.17 -4.50 26.53
N ASP A 20 -2.38 -4.20 27.55
CA ASP A 20 -0.91 -4.16 27.47
C ASP A 20 -0.26 -5.55 27.33
N LEU A 21 -1.01 -6.61 27.64
CA LEU A 21 -0.68 -8.02 27.40
C LEU A 21 -0.91 -8.47 25.94
N ILE A 22 -1.07 -7.54 24.98
CA ILE A 22 -0.80 -7.88 23.58
C ILE A 22 0.63 -8.41 23.53
N ILE A 23 0.76 -9.70 23.25
CA ILE A 23 2.04 -10.41 23.12
C ILE A 23 2.89 -9.58 22.15
N LYS A 24 3.82 -8.78 22.69
CA LYS A 24 4.82 -8.07 21.89
C LYS A 24 5.62 -9.16 21.20
N SER A 25 5.24 -9.45 19.97
CA SER A 25 5.96 -10.37 19.13
C SER A 25 7.36 -9.77 18.96
N ASP A 26 8.41 -10.55 19.23
CA ASP A 26 9.80 -10.17 18.92
C ASP A 26 10.05 -10.02 17.40
N ALA A 27 9.02 -10.13 16.56
CA ALA A 27 9.10 -9.94 15.13
C ALA A 27 9.24 -8.43 14.79
N PRO A 28 10.11 -8.07 13.84
CA PRO A 28 10.25 -6.68 13.41
C PRO A 28 8.97 -6.20 12.72
N LEU A 29 8.54 -4.97 12.99
CA LEU A 29 7.33 -4.38 12.43
C LEU A 29 7.59 -3.84 11.02
N ILE A 30 7.15 -4.58 10.00
CA ILE A 30 7.40 -4.26 8.57
C ILE A 30 6.14 -4.48 7.73
N GLU A 31 4.99 -4.29 8.35
CA GLU A 31 3.67 -4.33 7.70
C GLU A 31 2.97 -2.99 7.94
N GLY A 32 2.03 -2.66 7.06
CA GLY A 32 1.14 -1.50 7.27
C GLY A 32 0.30 -1.66 8.54
N ALA A 33 -0.44 -0.62 8.91
CA ALA A 33 -1.43 -0.75 9.97
C ALA A 33 -2.51 -1.74 9.50
N SER A 34 -2.63 -2.87 10.19
CA SER A 34 -3.70 -3.82 9.87
C SER A 34 -5.05 -3.18 10.22
N LEU A 35 -6.08 -3.48 9.43
CA LEU A 35 -7.46 -3.03 9.64
C LEU A 35 -8.33 -4.14 10.29
N PRO A 36 -7.98 -4.74 11.44
CA PRO A 36 -8.87 -5.73 12.05
C PRO A 36 -10.05 -4.99 12.67
N MET A 37 -11.18 -4.90 11.95
CA MET A 37 -12.44 -4.31 12.41
C MET A 37 -12.26 -3.11 13.36
N HIS A 38 -11.83 -1.95 12.84
CA HIS A 38 -11.87 -0.74 13.66
C HIS A 38 -13.32 -0.34 13.93
N CYS A 39 -13.79 -0.59 15.15
CA CYS A 39 -14.95 0.10 15.70
C CYS A 39 -14.54 1.56 15.95
N PHE A 40 -14.74 2.42 14.96
CA PHE A 40 -14.55 3.85 15.15
C PHE A 40 -15.68 4.39 16.05
N THR A 41 -15.32 5.10 17.11
CA THR A 41 -16.27 5.95 17.83
C THR A 41 -16.58 7.15 16.95
N ASN A 42 -17.72 7.12 16.26
CA ASN A 42 -18.17 8.26 15.48
C ASN A 42 -18.86 9.28 16.38
N PHE A 43 -18.19 10.40 16.65
CA PHE A 43 -18.76 11.52 17.40
C PHE A 43 -19.54 12.50 16.50
N ASP A 44 -19.65 12.23 15.19
CA ASP A 44 -20.45 13.04 14.26
C ASP A 44 -21.94 12.70 14.38
N THR A 45 -22.66 13.53 15.14
CA THR A 45 -24.12 13.48 15.30
C THR A 45 -24.87 14.06 14.09
N ASN A 46 -24.17 14.54 13.06
CA ASN A 46 -24.76 15.16 11.87
C ASN A 46 -25.84 16.21 12.19
N PHE A 47 -25.58 17.02 13.22
CA PHE A 47 -26.44 18.09 13.72
C PHE A 47 -27.77 17.65 14.37
N GLU A 48 -27.89 16.40 14.84
CA GLU A 48 -29.09 15.95 15.58
C GLU A 48 -29.30 16.69 16.91
N ASP A 49 -28.21 17.07 17.58
CA ASP A 49 -28.14 17.81 18.84
C ASP A 49 -28.26 19.33 18.68
N LYS A 50 -28.47 19.84 17.46
CA LYS A 50 -28.59 21.29 17.18
C LYS A 50 -29.64 22.01 18.03
N ASN A 51 -30.72 21.31 18.39
CA ASN A 51 -31.81 21.86 19.18
C ASN A 51 -31.43 22.12 20.64
N ALA A 52 -30.29 21.60 21.11
CA ALA A 52 -29.76 21.91 22.43
C ALA A 52 -29.17 23.34 22.51
N TYR A 53 -28.79 23.93 21.37
CA TYR A 53 -28.15 25.26 21.28
C TYR A 53 -29.18 26.36 20.98
N ILE A 54 -30.26 26.40 21.77
CA ILE A 54 -31.48 27.22 21.57
C ILE A 54 -31.18 28.73 21.47
N THR A 55 -30.08 29.19 22.06
CA THR A 55 -29.72 30.61 22.09
C THR A 55 -28.86 31.07 20.91
N GLY A 56 -28.47 30.14 20.02
CA GLY A 56 -27.91 30.48 18.73
C GLY A 56 -28.95 31.16 17.85
N TYR A 57 -28.56 32.23 17.14
CA TYR A 57 -29.41 32.86 16.13
C TYR A 57 -30.07 31.78 15.25
N SER A 58 -31.41 31.82 15.13
CA SER A 58 -32.21 30.81 14.41
C SER A 58 -31.69 30.48 13.02
N LYS A 59 -31.08 31.47 12.36
CA LYS A 59 -30.40 31.36 11.07
C LYS A 59 -29.36 30.23 11.03
N PHE A 60 -28.48 30.11 12.04
CA PHE A 60 -27.40 29.11 12.02
C PHE A 60 -27.93 27.69 12.26
N ILE A 61 -29.01 27.56 13.03
CA ILE A 61 -29.70 26.27 13.26
C ILE A 61 -30.41 25.81 11.97
N GLU A 62 -31.03 26.74 11.25
CA GLU A 62 -31.62 26.48 9.94
C GLU A 62 -30.55 26.08 8.91
N GLU A 63 -29.44 26.82 8.86
CA GLU A 63 -28.29 26.50 8.00
C GLU A 63 -27.72 25.10 8.32
N ALA A 64 -27.52 24.76 9.60
CA ALA A 64 -27.07 23.43 10.03
C ALA A 64 -28.06 22.32 9.64
N THR A 65 -29.37 22.60 9.67
CA THR A 65 -30.41 21.65 9.22
C THR A 65 -30.26 21.34 7.74
N ARG A 66 -30.12 22.37 6.91
CA ARG A 66 -29.91 22.22 5.47
C ARG A 66 -28.56 21.57 5.15
N HIS A 67 -27.52 21.93 5.89
CA HIS A 67 -26.20 21.30 5.78
C HIS A 67 -26.31 19.78 5.95
N SER A 68 -27.02 19.32 6.97
CA SER A 68 -27.27 17.89 7.21
C SER A 68 -28.02 17.20 6.05
N GLU A 69 -29.03 17.87 5.48
CA GLU A 69 -29.79 17.38 4.31
C GLU A 69 -28.90 17.24 3.05
N LEU A 70 -28.10 18.26 2.75
CA LEU A 70 -27.19 18.25 1.61
C LEU A 70 -26.06 17.21 1.78
N LYS A 71 -25.58 17.00 3.01
CA LYS A 71 -24.60 15.94 3.32
C LYS A 71 -25.16 14.53 3.08
N LYS A 72 -26.45 14.31 3.37
CA LYS A 72 -27.14 13.05 3.01
C LYS A 72 -27.20 12.87 1.49
N LEU A 73 -27.49 13.94 0.76
CA LEU A 73 -27.53 13.92 -0.70
C LEU A 73 -26.16 13.55 -1.31
N LEU A 74 -25.07 14.08 -0.77
CA LEU A 74 -23.70 13.69 -1.18
C LEU A 74 -23.42 12.21 -0.92
N SER A 75 -23.83 11.67 0.23
CA SER A 75 -23.68 10.24 0.55
C SER A 75 -24.43 9.36 -0.44
N ASP A 76 -25.65 9.74 -0.82
CA ASP A 76 -26.43 9.02 -1.82
C ASP A 76 -25.81 9.15 -3.22
N GLY A 77 -25.29 10.33 -3.58
CA GLY A 77 -24.55 10.53 -4.82
C GLY A 77 -23.32 9.65 -4.94
N PHE A 78 -22.54 9.49 -3.85
CA PHE A 78 -21.40 8.58 -3.82
C PHE A 78 -21.82 7.11 -4.05
N LYS A 79 -22.96 6.67 -3.49
CA LYS A 79 -23.49 5.31 -3.75
C LYS A 79 -23.80 5.12 -5.23
N TYR A 80 -24.43 6.09 -5.89
CA TYR A 80 -24.69 6.02 -7.33
C TYR A 80 -23.40 6.05 -8.15
N ALA A 81 -22.42 6.87 -7.78
CA ALA A 81 -21.11 6.88 -8.43
C ALA A 81 -20.42 5.51 -8.32
N GLY A 82 -20.45 4.89 -7.14
CA GLY A 82 -19.98 3.52 -6.92
C GLY A 82 -20.67 2.52 -7.84
N VAL A 83 -22.00 2.52 -7.86
CA VAL A 83 -22.80 1.62 -8.73
C VAL A 83 -22.47 1.81 -10.21
N LEU A 84 -22.36 3.06 -10.69
CA LEU A 84 -22.02 3.36 -12.08
C LEU A 84 -20.61 2.86 -12.42
N TYR A 85 -19.64 3.15 -11.56
CA TYR A 85 -18.25 2.76 -11.76
C TYR A 85 -18.08 1.24 -11.81
N THR A 86 -18.71 0.52 -10.87
CA THR A 86 -18.65 -0.94 -10.80
C THR A 86 -19.64 -1.65 -11.74
N TRP A 87 -20.37 -0.91 -12.58
CA TRP A 87 -21.30 -1.52 -13.53
C TRP A 87 -20.52 -2.18 -14.67
N ARG A 88 -20.59 -3.52 -14.76
CA ARG A 88 -20.08 -4.30 -15.90
C ARG A 88 -21.24 -4.77 -16.76
N CYS A 89 -21.03 -4.81 -18.08
CA CYS A 89 -22.09 -5.16 -19.03
C CYS A 89 -22.59 -6.60 -18.84
N MET A 90 -23.85 -6.74 -18.44
CA MET A 90 -24.50 -8.05 -18.30
C MET A 90 -24.91 -8.64 -19.65
N THR A 91 -25.27 -7.77 -20.62
CA THR A 91 -25.66 -8.17 -21.99
C THR A 91 -24.62 -9.04 -22.67
N ARG A 92 -23.33 -8.81 -22.39
CA ARG A 92 -22.23 -9.61 -22.96
C ARG A 92 -22.25 -11.07 -22.49
N SER A 93 -22.77 -11.34 -21.30
CA SER A 93 -22.87 -12.66 -20.71
C SER A 93 -24.18 -13.38 -21.07
N ILE A 94 -25.15 -12.66 -21.65
CA ILE A 94 -26.46 -13.19 -22.01
C ILE A 94 -26.41 -13.82 -23.41
N PRO A 95 -26.92 -15.05 -23.60
CA PRO A 95 -27.02 -15.66 -24.91
C PRO A 95 -28.07 -14.91 -25.76
N MET A 96 -27.63 -14.21 -26.80
CA MET A 96 -28.53 -13.51 -27.72
C MET A 96 -29.23 -14.47 -28.69
N PRO A 97 -30.52 -14.27 -28.98
CA PRO A 97 -31.22 -15.07 -29.98
C PRO A 97 -30.60 -14.82 -31.37
N LYS A 98 -30.21 -15.90 -32.05
CA LYS A 98 -29.49 -15.83 -33.34
C LYS A 98 -30.42 -15.69 -34.54
N SER A 99 -31.63 -16.23 -34.45
CA SER A 99 -32.64 -16.21 -35.50
C SER A 99 -34.03 -15.97 -34.91
N ASN A 100 -34.98 -15.58 -35.77
CA ASN A 100 -36.34 -15.34 -35.32
C ASN A 100 -37.06 -16.64 -34.92
N ASP A 101 -36.67 -17.77 -35.53
CA ASP A 101 -37.31 -19.08 -35.39
C ASP A 101 -36.76 -19.93 -34.24
N GLN A 102 -35.90 -19.35 -33.40
CA GLN A 102 -35.28 -20.04 -32.29
C GLN A 102 -36.31 -20.36 -31.19
N GLU A 103 -36.53 -21.65 -30.89
CA GLU A 103 -37.60 -22.12 -29.98
C GLU A 103 -37.50 -21.52 -28.56
N ASN A 104 -36.30 -21.44 -28.00
CA ASN A 104 -36.08 -20.90 -26.66
C ASN A 104 -36.00 -19.35 -26.61
N ARG A 105 -36.31 -18.65 -27.70
CA ARG A 105 -36.25 -17.17 -27.74
C ARG A 105 -37.17 -16.50 -26.72
N ASN A 106 -38.37 -17.05 -26.51
CA ASN A 106 -39.32 -16.52 -25.53
C ASN A 106 -38.77 -16.66 -24.10
N ASP A 107 -38.18 -17.82 -23.80
CA ASP A 107 -37.60 -18.09 -22.48
C ASP A 107 -36.35 -17.26 -22.22
N ILE A 108 -35.50 -17.07 -23.25
CA ILE A 108 -34.35 -16.16 -23.18
C ILE A 108 -34.83 -14.74 -22.86
N ASN A 109 -35.82 -14.21 -23.58
CA ASN A 109 -36.32 -12.85 -23.33
C ASN A 109 -36.97 -12.71 -21.95
N LYS A 110 -37.67 -13.73 -21.45
CA LYS A 110 -38.18 -13.74 -20.07
C LYS A 110 -37.04 -13.66 -19.07
N LYS A 111 -35.97 -14.46 -19.26
CA LYS A 111 -34.80 -14.42 -18.38
C LYS A 111 -34.00 -13.13 -18.46
N ILE A 112 -33.93 -12.50 -19.63
CA ILE A 112 -33.35 -11.16 -19.76
C ILE A 112 -34.10 -10.15 -18.89
N ILE A 113 -35.42 -10.21 -18.87
CA ILE A 113 -36.24 -9.32 -18.03
C ILE A 113 -36.06 -9.65 -16.55
N ASP A 114 -36.06 -10.93 -16.17
CA ASP A 114 -35.85 -11.37 -14.78
C ASP A 114 -34.51 -10.84 -14.22
N VAL A 115 -33.43 -10.88 -15.03
CA VAL A 115 -32.07 -10.47 -14.62
C VAL A 115 -31.87 -8.95 -14.69
N LEU A 116 -32.24 -8.32 -15.81
CA LEU A 116 -32.00 -6.89 -16.01
C LEU A 116 -33.05 -5.99 -15.34
N GLY A 117 -34.23 -6.52 -14.98
CA GLY A 117 -35.32 -5.75 -14.36
C GLY A 117 -34.89 -4.96 -13.12
N PRO A 118 -34.32 -5.61 -12.08
CA PRO A 118 -33.84 -4.93 -10.89
C PRO A 118 -32.72 -3.92 -11.17
N GLU A 119 -31.87 -4.20 -12.17
CA GLU A 119 -30.77 -3.31 -12.53
C GLU A 119 -31.29 -2.06 -13.26
N VAL A 120 -32.28 -2.20 -14.14
CA VAL A 120 -32.94 -1.06 -14.79
C VAL A 120 -33.71 -0.21 -13.77
N GLU A 121 -34.26 -0.80 -12.71
CA GLU A 121 -34.85 -0.05 -11.59
C GLU A 121 -33.81 0.87 -10.92
N LYS A 122 -32.57 0.41 -10.73
CA LYS A 122 -31.48 1.28 -10.24
C LYS A 122 -31.21 2.46 -11.18
N LEU A 123 -31.32 2.27 -12.50
CA LEU A 123 -31.17 3.35 -13.49
C LEU A 123 -32.31 4.36 -13.42
N TYR A 124 -33.55 3.91 -13.21
CA TYR A 124 -34.67 4.83 -12.95
C TYR A 124 -34.46 5.61 -11.65
N ASN A 125 -34.02 4.94 -10.59
CA ASN A 125 -33.69 5.61 -9.33
C ASN A 125 -32.55 6.63 -9.50
N PHE A 126 -31.54 6.32 -10.31
CA PHE A 126 -30.47 7.25 -10.66
C PHE A 126 -30.98 8.47 -11.45
N LEU A 127 -31.84 8.27 -12.45
CA LEU A 127 -32.48 9.37 -13.19
C LEU A 127 -33.29 10.28 -12.25
N ASN A 128 -34.11 9.69 -11.38
CA ASN A 128 -34.91 10.44 -10.41
C ASN A 128 -34.02 11.17 -9.40
N PHE A 129 -32.94 10.53 -8.95
CA PHE A 129 -31.96 11.13 -8.05
C PHE A 129 -31.27 12.34 -8.69
N THR A 130 -30.81 12.24 -9.94
CA THR A 130 -30.14 13.37 -10.63
C THR A 130 -31.08 14.56 -10.78
N LYS A 131 -32.32 14.35 -11.24
CA LYS A 131 -33.34 15.41 -11.33
C LYS A 131 -33.63 16.05 -9.97
N LYS A 132 -33.88 15.24 -8.95
CA LYS A 132 -34.15 15.72 -7.59
C LYS A 132 -32.97 16.52 -7.03
N SER A 133 -31.76 16.05 -7.28
CA SER A 133 -30.53 16.68 -6.78
C SER A 133 -30.24 18.01 -7.45
N ILE A 134 -30.42 18.08 -8.78
CA ILE A 134 -30.28 19.33 -9.54
C ILE A 134 -31.34 20.33 -9.05
N SER A 135 -32.61 19.94 -8.97
CA SER A 135 -33.69 20.81 -8.47
C SER A 135 -33.41 21.33 -7.05
N HIS A 136 -32.99 20.45 -6.14
CA HIS A 136 -32.69 20.82 -4.75
C HIS A 136 -31.47 21.75 -4.64
N PHE A 137 -30.44 21.54 -5.47
CA PHE A 137 -29.30 22.45 -5.54
C PHE A 137 -29.71 23.81 -6.13
N SER A 138 -30.48 23.83 -7.22
CA SER A 138 -31.00 25.04 -7.84
C SER A 138 -31.91 25.84 -6.90
N GLU A 139 -32.77 25.18 -6.12
CA GLU A 139 -33.59 25.83 -5.09
C GLU A 139 -32.74 26.50 -4.01
N GLU A 140 -31.66 25.84 -3.59
CA GLU A 140 -30.75 26.39 -2.60
C GLU A 140 -29.97 27.59 -3.15
N VAL A 141 -29.53 27.54 -4.41
CA VAL A 141 -28.93 28.69 -5.10
C VAL A 141 -29.92 29.85 -5.23
N LYS A 142 -31.18 29.59 -5.60
CA LYS A 142 -32.26 30.62 -5.65
C LYS A 142 -32.48 31.27 -4.28
N ARG A 143 -32.44 30.48 -3.21
CA ARG A 143 -32.63 30.96 -1.84
C ARG A 143 -31.50 31.89 -1.40
N LEU A 144 -30.26 31.56 -1.74
CA LEU A 144 -29.08 32.36 -1.39
C LEU A 144 -28.97 33.63 -2.25
N CYS A 145 -29.42 33.59 -3.51
CA CYS A 145 -29.38 34.70 -4.46
C CYS A 145 -30.72 35.46 -4.55
N ILE A 146 -31.09 36.21 -3.50
CA ILE A 146 -32.36 36.98 -3.49
C ILE A 146 -32.17 38.33 -4.22
N ASN A 147 -32.93 38.53 -5.31
CA ASN A 147 -32.89 39.73 -6.18
C ASN A 147 -31.55 39.94 -6.90
N GLY A 148 -30.82 38.86 -7.22
CA GLY A 148 -29.54 38.96 -7.94
C GLY A 148 -28.34 39.32 -7.08
N HIS A 149 -28.49 39.36 -5.74
CA HIS A 149 -27.39 39.62 -4.81
C HIS A 149 -27.42 38.70 -3.60
N ILE A 150 -26.25 38.36 -3.09
CA ILE A 150 -26.08 37.67 -1.80
C ILE A 150 -26.22 38.69 -0.68
N LYS A 151 -27.39 38.74 -0.03
CA LYS A 151 -27.70 39.74 1.01
C LYS A 151 -27.27 39.34 2.42
N ASP A 152 -26.97 38.07 2.63
CA ASP A 152 -26.74 37.47 3.93
C ASP A 152 -25.43 36.67 3.94
N PHE A 153 -24.75 36.65 5.09
CA PHE A 153 -23.54 35.84 5.30
C PHE A 153 -23.81 34.35 5.11
N ILE A 154 -22.87 33.65 4.47
CA ILE A 154 -22.84 32.20 4.24
C ILE A 154 -21.52 31.69 4.81
N SER A 155 -21.55 30.61 5.58
CA SER A 155 -20.33 30.01 6.14
C SER A 155 -19.43 29.38 5.08
N GLU A 156 -18.12 29.38 5.32
CA GLU A 156 -17.13 28.71 4.46
C GLU A 156 -17.43 27.22 4.30
N ASP A 157 -17.75 26.54 5.40
CA ASP A 157 -18.09 25.11 5.40
C ASP A 157 -19.32 24.82 4.50
N TYR A 158 -20.29 25.73 4.46
CA TYR A 158 -21.46 25.60 3.58
C TYR A 158 -21.11 25.85 2.10
N LEU A 159 -20.24 26.82 1.79
CA LEU A 159 -19.75 27.05 0.43
C LEU A 159 -18.95 25.84 -0.09
N ILE A 160 -18.11 25.24 0.76
CA ILE A 160 -17.39 24.01 0.42
C ILE A 160 -18.36 22.84 0.22
N LEU A 161 -19.44 22.74 1.01
CA LEU A 161 -20.48 21.73 0.81
C LEU A 161 -21.18 21.87 -0.54
N LEU A 162 -21.53 23.10 -0.95
CA LEU A 162 -22.07 23.38 -2.28
C LEU A 162 -21.04 23.04 -3.37
N GLY A 163 -19.76 23.32 -3.14
CA GLY A 163 -18.67 22.86 -4.01
C GLY A 163 -18.61 21.34 -4.15
N ARG A 164 -18.72 20.59 -3.05
CA ARG A 164 -18.76 19.11 -3.07
C ARG A 164 -19.95 18.58 -3.90
N LEU A 165 -21.09 19.26 -3.88
CA LEU A 165 -22.24 18.91 -4.73
C LEU A 165 -21.94 19.13 -6.22
N LEU A 166 -21.26 20.23 -6.56
CA LEU A 166 -20.78 20.48 -7.92
C LEU A 166 -19.81 19.38 -8.38
N ASP A 167 -18.87 18.96 -7.55
CA ASP A 167 -17.97 17.84 -7.84
C ASP A 167 -18.73 16.53 -8.05
N MET A 168 -19.73 16.24 -7.21
CA MET A 168 -20.60 15.06 -7.35
C MET A 168 -21.30 15.04 -8.73
N PHE A 169 -21.83 16.17 -9.21
CA PHE A 169 -22.46 16.22 -10.54
C PHE A 169 -21.47 15.94 -11.67
N VAL A 170 -20.22 16.43 -11.56
CA VAL A 170 -19.17 16.14 -12.55
C VAL A 170 -18.84 14.66 -12.58
N VAL A 171 -18.64 14.06 -11.40
CA VAL A 171 -18.32 12.63 -11.26
C VAL A 171 -19.43 11.77 -11.86
N LEU A 172 -20.69 12.02 -11.52
CA LEU A 172 -21.83 11.23 -12.00
C LEU A 172 -22.00 11.33 -13.53
N ASP A 173 -21.80 12.51 -14.10
CA ASP A 173 -21.95 12.74 -15.53
C ASP A 173 -20.83 12.10 -16.35
N GLU A 174 -19.58 12.21 -15.90
CA GLU A 174 -18.45 11.55 -16.57
C GLU A 174 -18.55 10.03 -16.45
N LEU A 175 -18.88 9.47 -15.29
CA LEU A 175 -19.10 8.03 -15.13
C LEU A 175 -20.22 7.53 -16.06
N LYS A 176 -21.33 8.28 -16.15
CA LYS A 176 -22.42 7.98 -17.09
C LYS A 176 -21.93 8.03 -18.55
N ASN A 177 -21.15 9.04 -18.93
CA ASN A 177 -20.67 9.20 -20.30
C ASN A 177 -19.74 8.06 -20.73
N MET A 178 -18.90 7.57 -19.82
CA MET A 178 -17.95 6.50 -20.11
C MET A 178 -18.62 5.12 -20.20
N LYS A 179 -19.68 4.88 -19.44
CA LYS A 179 -20.31 3.56 -19.30
C LYS A 179 -21.25 3.22 -20.47
N ALA A 180 -20.67 2.73 -21.57
CA ALA A 180 -21.43 2.15 -22.69
C ALA A 180 -22.21 0.89 -22.26
N SER A 181 -21.69 0.13 -21.29
CA SER A 181 -22.32 -1.03 -20.66
C SER A 181 -23.77 -0.77 -20.22
N ILE A 182 -24.02 0.36 -19.55
CA ILE A 182 -25.35 0.74 -19.04
C ILE A 182 -26.34 0.94 -20.18
N LYS A 183 -25.91 1.65 -21.24
CA LYS A 183 -26.72 1.90 -22.43
C LYS A 183 -27.06 0.60 -23.16
N ASN A 184 -26.11 -0.33 -23.25
CA ASN A 184 -26.29 -1.62 -23.90
C ASN A 184 -27.25 -2.53 -23.12
N ASP A 185 -27.11 -2.59 -21.79
CA ASP A 185 -27.99 -3.37 -20.91
C ASP A 185 -29.43 -2.87 -20.98
N PHE A 186 -29.63 -1.56 -20.85
CA PHE A 186 -30.96 -0.97 -20.99
C PHE A 186 -31.57 -1.19 -22.39
N SER A 187 -30.77 -1.09 -23.45
CA SER A 187 -31.24 -1.33 -24.82
C SER A 187 -31.66 -2.78 -25.05
N THR A 188 -30.99 -3.74 -24.43
CA THR A 188 -31.35 -5.17 -24.49
C THR A 188 -32.64 -5.43 -23.73
N PHE A 189 -32.76 -4.90 -22.50
CA PHE A 189 -33.97 -4.98 -21.71
C PHE A 189 -35.19 -4.40 -22.45
N LYS A 190 -35.04 -3.21 -23.04
CA LYS A 190 -36.08 -2.54 -23.85
C LYS A 190 -36.54 -3.42 -25.02
N ARG A 191 -35.61 -4.04 -25.76
CA ARG A 191 -35.93 -4.95 -26.88
C ARG A 191 -36.71 -6.18 -26.42
N SER A 192 -36.31 -6.79 -25.30
CA SER A 192 -36.98 -8.00 -24.76
C SER A 192 -38.40 -7.70 -24.26
N ILE A 193 -38.61 -6.57 -23.60
CA ILE A 193 -39.94 -6.14 -23.15
C ILE A 193 -40.88 -5.84 -24.32
N GLN A 194 -40.38 -5.09 -25.32
CA GLN A 194 -41.16 -4.77 -26.51
C GLN A 194 -41.57 -6.04 -27.28
N PHE A 195 -40.68 -7.03 -27.33
CA PHE A 195 -40.96 -8.32 -27.96
C PHE A 195 -42.03 -9.13 -27.23
N LEU A 196 -41.99 -9.17 -25.90
CA LEU A 196 -42.98 -9.91 -25.09
C LEU A 196 -44.29 -9.15 -24.87
N GLN A 197 -44.41 -7.91 -25.36
CA GLN A 197 -45.61 -7.05 -25.24
C GLN A 197 -46.10 -6.88 -23.79
N LEU A 198 -45.18 -6.91 -22.82
CA LEU A 198 -45.51 -6.84 -21.39
C LEU A 198 -45.90 -5.43 -20.90
N MET A 199 -45.78 -4.41 -21.75
CA MET A 199 -46.07 -3.01 -21.40
C MET A 199 -47.50 -2.64 -21.81
N SER A 200 -48.36 -2.40 -20.82
CA SER A 200 -49.79 -2.12 -21.01
C SER A 200 -50.22 -0.69 -20.63
N THR A 201 -49.36 0.11 -19.98
CA THR A 201 -49.69 1.47 -19.50
C THR A 201 -48.95 2.56 -20.26
N SER A 202 -49.61 3.69 -20.54
CA SER A 202 -49.01 4.87 -21.21
C SER A 202 -47.81 5.43 -20.46
N ASP A 203 -47.85 5.39 -19.13
CA ASP A 203 -46.88 6.06 -18.26
C ASP A 203 -45.54 5.30 -18.22
N SER A 204 -45.59 3.96 -18.24
CA SER A 204 -44.38 3.12 -18.30
C SER A 204 -43.64 3.28 -19.63
N LEU A 205 -44.36 3.50 -20.73
CA LEU A 205 -43.77 3.80 -22.04
C LEU A 205 -43.07 5.16 -22.05
N GLN A 206 -43.66 6.18 -21.42
CA GLN A 206 -43.04 7.50 -21.29
C GLN A 206 -41.76 7.45 -20.45
N GLN A 207 -41.78 6.79 -19.29
CA GLN A 207 -40.61 6.63 -18.43
C GLN A 207 -39.46 5.91 -19.14
N MET A 208 -39.76 4.84 -19.89
CA MET A 208 -38.76 4.12 -20.66
C MET A 208 -38.15 4.96 -21.79
N GLN A 209 -38.95 5.80 -22.43
CA GLN A 209 -38.45 6.72 -23.45
C GLN A 209 -37.57 7.81 -22.85
N GLU A 210 -37.93 8.34 -21.69
CA GLU A 210 -37.13 9.34 -20.99
C GLU A 210 -35.77 8.80 -20.55
N LEU A 211 -35.74 7.61 -19.93
CA LEU A 211 -34.49 6.96 -19.57
C LEU A 211 -33.61 6.66 -20.79
N SER A 212 -34.23 6.26 -21.91
CA SER A 212 -33.54 6.06 -23.19
C SER A 212 -32.85 7.35 -23.68
N MET A 213 -33.51 8.50 -23.57
CA MET A 213 -32.95 9.79 -23.97
C MET A 213 -31.83 10.23 -23.02
N PHE A 214 -32.03 10.07 -21.71
CA PHE A 214 -31.04 10.40 -20.69
C PHE A 214 -29.73 9.62 -20.88
N LEU A 215 -29.81 8.30 -21.12
CA LEU A 215 -28.64 7.46 -21.35
C LEU A 215 -27.97 7.72 -22.71
N ALA A 216 -28.72 8.21 -23.70
CA ALA A 216 -28.19 8.48 -25.04
C ALA A 216 -27.46 9.81 -25.17
N MET A 217 -27.93 10.86 -24.48
CA MET A 217 -27.33 12.19 -24.51
C MET A 217 -26.05 12.24 -23.68
N GLN A 218 -24.94 12.69 -24.27
CA GLN A 218 -23.70 12.95 -23.53
C GLN A 218 -23.82 14.27 -22.76
N ASN A 219 -23.15 14.38 -21.62
CA ASN A 219 -23.11 15.57 -20.76
C ASN A 219 -24.46 16.06 -20.21
N LYS A 220 -25.48 15.19 -20.22
CA LYS A 220 -26.86 15.55 -19.89
C LYS A 220 -27.01 16.18 -18.50
N ILE A 221 -26.31 15.66 -17.48
CA ILE A 221 -26.43 16.17 -16.10
C ILE A 221 -25.83 17.58 -16.01
N LYS A 222 -24.68 17.82 -16.66
CA LYS A 222 -24.02 19.14 -16.68
C LYS A 222 -24.84 20.17 -17.45
N GLU A 223 -25.42 19.77 -18.58
CA GLU A 223 -26.28 20.65 -19.39
C GLU A 223 -27.57 21.01 -18.65
N ASP A 224 -28.24 20.04 -18.02
CA ASP A 224 -29.45 20.28 -17.23
C ASP A 224 -29.17 21.20 -16.05
N LEU A 225 -28.06 20.99 -15.33
CA LEU A 225 -27.62 21.88 -14.26
C LEU A 225 -27.34 23.29 -14.78
N LYS A 226 -26.63 23.42 -15.91
CA LYS A 226 -26.32 24.73 -16.50
C LYS A 226 -27.58 25.49 -16.91
N LEU A 227 -28.57 24.80 -17.51
CA LEU A 227 -29.84 25.39 -17.90
C LEU A 227 -30.66 25.88 -16.69
N GLU A 228 -30.73 25.09 -15.62
CA GLU A 228 -31.45 25.51 -14.41
C GLU A 228 -30.78 26.68 -13.70
N LEU A 229 -29.45 26.69 -13.64
CA LEU A 229 -28.68 27.77 -13.01
C LEU A 229 -28.79 29.09 -13.80
N GLN A 230 -28.77 29.04 -15.13
CA GLN A 230 -28.96 30.22 -15.99
C GLN A 230 -30.35 30.85 -15.82
N GLY A 231 -31.34 30.09 -15.36
CA GLY A 231 -32.66 30.61 -14.99
C GLY A 231 -32.68 31.41 -13.69
N ILE A 232 -31.58 31.48 -12.94
CA ILE A 232 -31.48 32.15 -11.63
C ILE A 232 -30.68 33.44 -11.75
N ASN A 233 -31.30 34.57 -11.43
CA ASN A 233 -30.57 35.84 -11.41
C ASN A 233 -29.52 35.87 -10.28
N GLY A 234 -28.26 36.11 -10.63
CA GLY A 234 -27.15 36.26 -9.67
C GLY A 234 -26.49 34.95 -9.23
N TYR A 235 -26.72 33.82 -9.92
CA TYR A 235 -26.04 32.54 -9.61
C TYR A 235 -24.51 32.65 -9.74
N GLU A 236 -24.02 33.50 -10.65
CA GLU A 236 -22.61 33.79 -10.88
C GLU A 236 -21.90 34.35 -9.64
N GLU A 237 -22.58 35.17 -8.82
CA GLU A 237 -21.99 35.75 -7.61
C GLU A 237 -21.66 34.67 -6.59
N LEU A 238 -22.55 33.69 -6.42
CA LEU A 238 -22.37 32.57 -5.49
C LEU A 238 -21.25 31.63 -5.96
N LEU A 239 -21.23 31.29 -7.26
CA LEU A 239 -20.14 30.47 -7.81
C LEU A 239 -18.78 31.17 -7.68
N CYS A 240 -18.73 32.51 -7.80
CA CYS A 240 -17.50 33.26 -7.53
C CYS A 240 -17.05 33.12 -6.06
N ASP A 241 -17.97 33.16 -5.10
CA ASP A 241 -17.64 32.95 -3.69
C ASP A 241 -17.12 31.53 -3.42
N ILE A 242 -17.72 30.51 -4.03
CA ILE A 242 -17.23 29.12 -3.96
C ILE A 242 -15.79 29.05 -4.53
N ILE A 243 -15.55 29.62 -5.72
CA ILE A 243 -14.20 29.64 -6.32
C ILE A 243 -13.20 30.31 -5.40
N ASN A 244 -13.53 31.48 -4.84
CA ASN A 244 -12.61 32.24 -3.98
C ASN A 244 -12.26 31.48 -2.70
N VAL A 245 -13.23 30.79 -2.07
CA VAL A 245 -12.96 29.93 -0.91
C VAL A 245 -12.08 28.74 -1.31
N CYS A 246 -12.36 28.09 -2.45
CA CYS A 246 -11.52 26.98 -2.92
C CYS A 246 -10.08 27.40 -3.24
N VAL A 247 -9.89 28.58 -3.86
CA VAL A 247 -8.56 29.16 -4.12
C VAL A 247 -7.86 29.47 -2.80
N HIS A 248 -8.55 30.08 -1.84
CA HIS A 248 -8.00 30.39 -0.52
C HIS A 248 -7.55 29.13 0.23
N HIS A 249 -8.38 28.09 0.26
CA HIS A 249 -8.05 26.82 0.90
C HIS A 249 -6.86 26.13 0.22
N PHE A 250 -6.76 26.19 -1.11
CA PHE A 250 -5.66 25.59 -1.84
C PHE A 250 -4.34 26.34 -1.61
N GLU A 251 -4.34 27.67 -1.70
CA GLU A 251 -3.13 28.50 -1.51
C GLU A 251 -2.58 28.41 -0.09
N ASN A 252 -3.46 28.33 0.92
CA ASN A 252 -3.08 28.23 2.34
C ASN A 252 -2.92 26.79 2.85
N GLN A 253 -3.05 25.77 1.99
CA GLN A 253 -2.96 24.35 2.38
C GLN A 253 -3.96 23.93 3.47
N MET A 254 -5.18 24.46 3.38
CA MET A 254 -6.30 24.16 4.29
C MET A 254 -7.07 22.93 3.79
N TYR A 255 -6.42 21.78 3.86
CA TYR A 255 -6.98 20.46 3.57
C TYR A 255 -6.16 19.39 4.31
N VAL A 256 -6.77 18.23 4.58
CA VAL A 256 -6.08 17.12 5.28
C VAL A 256 -6.05 15.84 4.45
N THR A 257 -7.00 15.63 3.54
CA THR A 257 -7.01 14.42 2.69
C THR A 257 -6.70 14.75 1.22
N PRO A 258 -6.14 13.78 0.46
CA PRO A 258 -5.93 13.94 -0.99
C PRO A 258 -7.21 14.27 -1.75
N ASP A 259 -8.33 13.61 -1.41
CA ASP A 259 -9.64 13.85 -2.03
C ASP A 259 -10.12 15.30 -1.86
N GLU A 260 -9.90 15.90 -0.68
CA GLU A 260 -10.21 17.31 -0.44
C GLU A 260 -9.38 18.22 -1.34
N LYS A 261 -8.06 17.98 -1.42
CA LYS A 261 -7.17 18.74 -2.31
C LYS A 261 -7.63 18.70 -3.76
N TYR A 262 -7.96 17.52 -4.28
CA TYR A 262 -8.40 17.36 -5.66
C TYR A 262 -9.80 17.96 -5.89
N MET A 263 -10.71 17.83 -4.91
CA MET A 263 -12.04 18.44 -4.96
C MET A 263 -11.96 19.96 -5.15
N LEU A 264 -11.06 20.66 -4.44
CA LEU A 264 -10.90 22.11 -4.60
C LEU A 264 -10.60 22.50 -6.06
N VAL A 265 -9.68 21.78 -6.72
CA VAL A 265 -9.29 22.06 -8.11
C VAL A 265 -10.41 21.69 -9.10
N LYS A 266 -11.10 20.56 -8.87
CA LYS A 266 -12.25 20.14 -9.69
C LYS A 266 -13.39 21.15 -9.63
N VAL A 267 -13.72 21.64 -8.44
CA VAL A 267 -14.77 22.63 -8.21
C VAL A 267 -14.44 23.97 -8.86
N ILE A 268 -13.18 24.43 -8.78
CA ILE A 268 -12.75 25.66 -9.47
C ILE A 268 -12.97 25.52 -10.99
N ALA A 269 -12.51 24.43 -11.59
CA ALA A 269 -12.63 24.20 -13.02
C ALA A 269 -14.09 24.12 -13.50
N PHE A 270 -14.93 23.36 -12.79
CA PHE A 270 -16.32 23.18 -13.17
C PHE A 270 -17.16 24.45 -12.91
N SER A 271 -16.90 25.18 -11.82
CA SER A 271 -17.59 26.45 -11.54
C SER A 271 -17.32 27.49 -12.62
N LEU A 272 -16.08 27.58 -13.13
CA LEU A 272 -15.76 28.45 -14.27
C LEU A 272 -16.56 28.07 -15.53
N TYR A 273 -16.70 26.77 -15.80
CA TYR A 273 -17.50 26.26 -16.92
C TYR A 273 -19.00 26.58 -16.80
N LEU A 274 -19.54 26.61 -15.58
CA LEU A 274 -20.94 26.97 -15.31
C LEU A 274 -21.19 28.49 -15.39
N ILE A 275 -20.24 29.31 -14.95
CA ILE A 275 -20.33 30.77 -15.03
C ILE A 275 -20.31 31.24 -16.49
N ASP A 276 -19.42 30.67 -17.32
CA ASP A 276 -19.25 31.14 -18.69
C ASP A 276 -20.48 30.86 -19.57
N SER A 277 -21.12 31.94 -19.99
CA SER A 277 -22.33 31.93 -20.81
C SER A 277 -22.27 33.07 -21.84
N GLN A 278 -23.28 33.16 -22.71
CA GLN A 278 -23.35 34.25 -23.70
C GLN A 278 -23.48 35.63 -23.02
N ASP A 279 -24.16 35.69 -21.86
CA ASP A 279 -24.41 36.94 -21.13
C ASP A 279 -23.28 37.29 -20.14
N VAL A 280 -22.61 36.28 -19.59
CA VAL A 280 -21.64 36.41 -18.49
C VAL A 280 -20.26 35.97 -18.95
N ILE A 281 -19.34 36.93 -19.08
CA ILE A 281 -17.96 36.71 -19.51
C ILE A 281 -17.03 36.68 -18.29
N ILE A 282 -16.31 35.57 -18.08
CA ILE A 282 -15.37 35.40 -16.95
C ILE A 282 -14.37 36.56 -16.85
N TYR A 283 -13.82 37.04 -17.97
CA TYR A 283 -12.82 38.13 -17.96
C TYR A 283 -13.38 39.46 -17.45
N LYS A 284 -14.70 39.70 -17.58
CA LYS A 284 -15.32 40.90 -16.99
C LYS A 284 -15.32 40.78 -15.46
N LEU A 285 -15.49 39.57 -14.91
CA LEU A 285 -15.43 39.33 -13.46
C LEU A 285 -14.00 39.47 -12.91
N ASP A 286 -12.99 39.05 -13.69
CA ASP A 286 -11.57 39.30 -13.38
C ASP A 286 -11.23 40.80 -13.40
N SER A 287 -11.73 41.56 -14.40
CA SER A 287 -11.56 43.02 -14.44
C SER A 287 -12.20 43.74 -13.26
N LYS A 288 -13.29 43.18 -12.71
CA LYS A 288 -13.95 43.64 -11.48
C LYS A 288 -13.26 43.14 -10.20
N LYS A 289 -12.14 42.41 -10.32
CA LYS A 289 -11.40 41.76 -9.22
C LYS A 289 -12.25 40.82 -8.36
N ARG A 290 -13.29 40.21 -8.95
CA ARG A 290 -14.16 39.28 -8.21
C ARG A 290 -13.60 37.86 -8.17
N ILE A 291 -12.82 37.50 -9.19
CA ILE A 291 -12.07 36.25 -9.31
C ILE A 291 -10.67 36.64 -9.78
N SER A 292 -9.63 35.92 -9.39
CA SER A 292 -8.26 36.14 -9.87
C SER A 292 -7.83 35.02 -10.82
N ILE A 293 -7.87 35.27 -12.12
CA ILE A 293 -7.44 34.27 -13.14
C ILE A 293 -5.97 33.90 -12.96
N THR A 294 -5.14 34.84 -12.51
CA THR A 294 -3.70 34.63 -12.30
C THR A 294 -3.38 33.61 -11.21
N SER A 295 -4.15 33.54 -10.11
CA SER A 295 -3.97 32.50 -9.10
C SER A 295 -4.47 31.16 -9.60
N ILE A 296 -5.63 31.14 -10.27
CA ILE A 296 -6.22 29.94 -10.84
C ILE A 296 -5.30 29.31 -11.90
N ASP A 297 -4.68 30.10 -12.78
CA ASP A 297 -3.72 29.62 -13.78
C ASP A 297 -2.47 28.99 -13.12
N LYS A 298 -2.02 29.52 -11.97
CA LYS A 298 -0.95 28.89 -11.19
C LYS A 298 -1.39 27.56 -10.58
N ILE A 299 -2.62 27.46 -10.09
CA ILE A 299 -3.18 26.23 -9.50
C ILE A 299 -3.26 25.14 -10.59
N PHE A 300 -3.83 25.43 -11.75
CA PHE A 300 -3.90 24.47 -12.86
C PHE A 300 -2.54 24.09 -13.43
N LYS A 301 -1.56 25.00 -13.42
CA LYS A 301 -0.18 24.65 -13.79
C LYS A 301 0.47 23.73 -12.76
N THR A 302 0.20 23.99 -11.48
CA THR A 302 0.72 23.19 -10.37
C THR A 302 0.08 21.82 -10.35
N LEU A 303 -1.18 21.68 -10.75
CA LEU A 303 -1.94 20.43 -10.70
C LEU A 303 -2.73 20.20 -12.00
N THR A 304 -2.05 19.56 -12.95
CA THR A 304 -2.47 19.38 -14.34
C THR A 304 -3.47 18.23 -14.53
N VAL A 305 -3.30 17.14 -13.78
CA VAL A 305 -4.15 15.94 -13.84
C VAL A 305 -4.60 15.60 -12.42
N VAL A 306 -5.89 15.34 -12.26
CA VAL A 306 -6.51 14.90 -11.01
C VAL A 306 -7.21 13.55 -11.18
N PRO A 307 -7.23 12.71 -10.13
CA PRO A 307 -8.21 11.65 -10.02
C PRO A 307 -9.64 12.23 -10.02
N LEU A 308 -10.50 11.69 -10.88
CA LEU A 308 -11.92 12.03 -10.88
C LEU A 308 -12.70 11.04 -10.02
N PHE A 309 -12.63 9.74 -10.37
CA PHE A 309 -13.23 8.65 -9.62
C PHE A 309 -12.60 7.31 -10.06
N GLY A 310 -12.11 6.50 -9.13
CA GLY A 310 -11.44 5.26 -9.51
C GLY A 310 -10.15 5.50 -10.30
N ASP A 311 -9.95 4.71 -11.35
CA ASP A 311 -8.87 4.87 -12.33
C ASP A 311 -9.14 5.96 -13.38
N MET A 312 -10.32 6.59 -13.36
CA MET A 312 -10.66 7.68 -14.29
C MET A 312 -9.99 8.98 -13.86
N GLN A 313 -9.20 9.54 -14.76
CA GLN A 313 -8.45 10.79 -14.57
C GLN A 313 -9.10 11.93 -15.35
N MET A 314 -8.82 13.16 -14.93
CA MET A 314 -9.34 14.35 -15.58
C MET A 314 -8.30 15.46 -15.62
N GLU A 315 -8.28 16.21 -16.71
CA GLU A 315 -7.52 17.47 -16.83
C GLU A 315 -8.43 18.64 -16.46
N PRO A 316 -8.24 19.31 -15.31
CA PRO A 316 -9.12 20.41 -14.89
C PRO A 316 -9.16 21.55 -15.93
N PHE A 317 -8.03 21.85 -16.56
CA PHE A 317 -7.94 22.89 -17.60
C PHE A 317 -8.76 22.56 -18.87
N SER A 318 -9.14 21.29 -19.09
CA SER A 318 -10.02 20.89 -20.20
C SER A 318 -11.39 21.56 -20.11
N PHE A 319 -11.93 21.82 -18.91
CA PHE A 319 -13.18 22.57 -18.74
C PHE A 319 -13.06 24.01 -19.21
N VAL A 320 -11.94 24.65 -18.93
CA VAL A 320 -11.67 26.03 -19.36
C VAL A 320 -11.54 26.11 -20.87
N LYS A 321 -10.92 25.11 -21.53
CA LYS A 321 -10.86 25.01 -23.00
C LYS A 321 -12.24 24.85 -23.64
N LYS A 322 -13.21 24.27 -22.92
CA LYS A 322 -14.60 24.05 -23.38
C LYS A 322 -15.53 25.23 -23.07
N CYS A 323 -15.04 26.27 -22.39
CA CYS A 323 -15.80 27.51 -22.16
C CYS A 323 -16.11 28.22 -23.50
N HIS A 324 -17.25 28.93 -23.55
CA HIS A 324 -17.72 29.63 -24.75
C HIS A 324 -16.80 30.80 -25.14
N ASN A 325 -16.27 31.51 -24.15
CA ASN A 325 -15.41 32.68 -24.32
C ASN A 325 -13.93 32.37 -24.08
N TYR A 326 -13.44 31.16 -24.38
CA TYR A 326 -12.03 30.81 -24.12
C TYR A 326 -11.04 31.66 -24.95
N ASP A 327 -10.04 32.25 -24.29
CA ASP A 327 -8.95 33.02 -24.91
C ASP A 327 -7.61 32.47 -24.44
N SER A 328 -6.84 31.91 -25.37
CA SER A 328 -5.54 31.29 -25.12
C SER A 328 -4.48 32.25 -24.57
N SER A 329 -4.61 33.56 -24.83
CA SER A 329 -3.64 34.57 -24.41
C SER A 329 -3.71 34.89 -22.91
N LYS A 330 -4.86 34.63 -22.27
CA LYS A 330 -5.11 34.91 -20.85
C LYS A 330 -4.60 33.81 -19.92
N TRP A 331 -4.32 32.62 -20.44
CA TRP A 331 -3.91 31.42 -19.69
C TRP A 331 -2.46 31.01 -20.01
N SER A 332 -1.53 31.92 -19.73
CA SER A 332 -0.14 31.82 -20.19
C SER A 332 0.64 30.61 -19.63
N LEU A 333 0.28 30.11 -18.44
CA LEU A 333 0.99 29.01 -17.76
C LEU A 333 0.40 27.64 -18.15
N SER A 334 -0.93 27.51 -18.09
CA SER A 334 -1.65 26.23 -18.28
C SER A 334 -1.83 25.85 -19.75
N ASN A 335 -1.79 26.82 -20.68
CA ASN A 335 -1.99 26.53 -22.10
C ASN A 335 -0.75 25.93 -22.81
N LYS A 336 0.41 25.88 -22.15
CA LYS A 336 1.60 25.20 -22.69
C LYS A 336 1.49 23.70 -22.46
N GLU A 337 1.54 22.90 -23.52
CA GLU A 337 1.59 21.43 -23.44
C GLU A 337 2.80 20.98 -22.61
N ASN A 338 2.54 20.28 -21.50
CA ASN A 338 3.57 19.71 -20.66
C ASN A 338 3.91 18.30 -21.16
N SER A 339 5.08 18.14 -21.78
CA SER A 339 5.60 16.83 -22.17
C SER A 339 6.21 16.04 -20.99
N LYS A 340 6.37 16.68 -19.83
CA LYS A 340 6.97 16.10 -18.63
C LYS A 340 5.94 15.96 -17.50
N CYS A 341 6.08 14.89 -16.72
CA CYS A 341 5.32 14.69 -15.50
C CYS A 341 5.54 15.87 -14.55
N GLN A 342 4.46 16.28 -13.90
CA GLN A 342 4.45 17.39 -12.96
C GLN A 342 5.25 17.10 -11.68
N VAL A 343 5.30 15.83 -11.28
CA VAL A 343 6.00 15.36 -10.09
C VAL A 343 7.21 14.55 -10.52
N ASP A 344 8.41 15.03 -10.17
CA ASP A 344 9.61 14.19 -10.21
C ASP A 344 9.68 13.38 -8.92
N ILE A 345 9.15 12.16 -8.98
CA ILE A 345 9.04 11.28 -7.82
C ILE A 345 10.42 10.90 -7.25
N VAL A 346 11.47 10.90 -8.08
CA VAL A 346 12.82 10.51 -7.66
C VAL A 346 13.46 11.59 -6.79
N ASP A 347 13.30 12.87 -7.18
CA ASP A 347 13.78 13.99 -6.37
C ASP A 347 12.90 14.20 -5.13
N LYS A 348 11.58 14.01 -5.25
CA LYS A 348 10.67 14.04 -4.11
C LYS A 348 11.01 12.97 -3.07
N ALA A 349 11.37 11.76 -3.49
CA ALA A 349 11.76 10.69 -2.57
C ALA A 349 12.93 11.09 -1.65
N LYS A 350 13.89 11.89 -2.13
CA LYS A 350 15.00 12.41 -1.31
C LYS A 350 14.51 13.37 -0.24
N VAL A 351 13.65 14.32 -0.61
CA VAL A 351 13.06 15.31 0.31
C VAL A 351 12.17 14.63 1.34
N ILE A 352 11.34 13.68 0.90
CA ILE A 352 10.44 12.90 1.76
C ILE A 352 11.24 12.12 2.78
N ARG A 353 12.33 11.46 2.37
CA ARG A 353 13.20 10.71 3.30
C ARG A 353 13.78 11.59 4.40
N GLN A 354 14.28 12.79 4.05
CA GLN A 354 14.79 13.72 5.05
C GLN A 354 13.70 14.16 6.04
N ARG A 355 12.51 14.54 5.54
CA ARG A 355 11.39 14.96 6.39
C ARG A 355 10.86 13.83 7.26
N HIS A 356 10.84 12.62 6.73
CA HIS A 356 10.47 11.41 7.45
C HIS A 356 11.40 11.17 8.64
N ASP A 357 12.72 11.25 8.42
CA ASP A 357 13.72 11.03 9.48
C ASP A 357 13.65 12.13 10.56
N GLU A 358 13.47 13.39 10.16
CA GLU A 358 13.25 14.53 11.07
C GLU A 358 11.97 14.35 11.91
N TYR A 359 10.86 13.93 11.28
CA TYR A 359 9.59 13.74 11.96
C TYR A 359 9.61 12.55 12.94
N ILE A 360 10.20 11.42 12.54
CA ILE A 360 10.38 10.27 13.44
C ILE A 360 11.24 10.63 14.65
N ALA A 361 12.32 11.39 14.45
CA ALA A 361 13.17 11.84 15.56
C ALA A 361 12.37 12.66 16.58
N ASN A 362 11.50 13.55 16.11
CA ASN A 362 10.63 14.37 16.97
C ASN A 362 9.60 13.51 17.74
N ILE A 363 8.94 12.54 17.09
CA ILE A 363 8.03 11.61 17.78
C ILE A 363 8.77 10.82 18.86
N MET A 364 9.93 10.27 18.53
CA MET A 364 10.70 9.45 19.47
C MET A 364 11.14 10.28 20.68
N LYS A 365 11.51 11.54 20.49
CA LYS A 365 11.82 12.46 21.58
C LYS A 365 10.61 12.66 22.50
N ILE A 366 9.44 12.99 21.96
CA ILE A 366 8.21 13.19 22.76
C ILE A 366 7.83 11.90 23.48
N LYS A 367 7.95 10.74 22.83
CA LYS A 367 7.68 9.44 23.44
C LYS A 367 8.59 9.15 24.64
N ILE A 368 9.88 9.46 24.52
CA ILE A 368 10.83 9.35 25.63
C ILE A 368 10.43 10.29 26.76
N ASP A 369 10.07 11.54 26.44
CA ASP A 369 9.70 12.56 27.43
C ASP A 369 8.39 12.21 28.19
N ILE A 370 7.43 11.56 27.52
CA ILE A 370 6.19 11.05 28.13
C ILE A 370 6.51 9.87 29.05
N ASN A 371 7.30 8.89 28.58
CA ASN A 371 7.66 7.71 29.38
C ASN A 371 8.51 8.05 30.61
N LEU A 372 9.30 9.11 30.55
CA LEU A 372 10.14 9.56 31.67
C LEU A 372 9.36 10.36 32.73
N GLY A 373 8.08 10.66 32.52
CA GLY A 373 7.18 11.20 33.54
C GLY A 373 7.73 12.41 34.29
N SER A 374 7.84 13.58 33.65
CA SER A 374 8.22 14.80 34.39
C SER A 374 7.02 15.36 35.17
N GLU A 375 7.10 15.29 36.51
CA GLU A 375 6.12 15.68 37.55
C GLU A 375 5.66 17.17 37.57
N ASN A 376 5.69 17.90 36.45
CA ASN A 376 5.35 19.33 36.41
C ASN A 376 4.06 19.59 35.62
N ILE A 377 2.96 19.79 36.34
CA ILE A 377 1.61 20.12 35.83
C ILE A 377 1.61 21.38 34.91
N VAL A 378 2.54 22.31 35.12
CA VAL A 378 2.67 23.55 34.31
C VAL A 378 3.25 23.27 32.91
N ASN A 379 4.01 22.19 32.73
CA ASN A 379 4.52 21.77 31.41
C ASN A 379 3.52 20.95 30.61
N GLU A 380 2.39 20.51 31.20
CA GLU A 380 1.45 19.63 30.49
C GLU A 380 0.70 20.34 29.37
N ASP A 381 0.29 21.60 29.55
CA ASP A 381 -0.46 22.33 28.52
C ASP A 381 0.43 22.69 27.31
N GLU A 382 1.70 23.04 27.53
CA GLU A 382 2.67 23.25 26.44
C GLU A 382 2.98 21.94 25.70
N LYS A 383 3.16 20.84 26.42
CA LYS A 383 3.34 19.50 25.83
C LYS A 383 2.11 19.04 25.05
N SER A 384 0.90 19.24 25.58
CA SER A 384 -0.35 18.92 24.89
C SER A 384 -0.48 19.68 23.57
N LYS A 385 -0.05 20.94 23.56
CA LYS A 385 -0.01 21.76 22.34
C LYS A 385 1.08 21.29 21.37
N GLU A 386 2.26 20.93 21.85
CA GLU A 386 3.34 20.36 21.04
C GLU A 386 2.90 19.05 20.37
N ILE A 387 2.27 18.14 21.12
CA ILE A 387 1.69 16.88 20.63
C ILE A 387 0.60 17.14 19.58
N THR A 388 -0.32 18.08 19.86
CA THR A 388 -1.38 18.43 18.91
C THR A 388 -0.80 18.91 17.58
N ASN A 389 0.20 19.80 17.63
CA ASN A 389 0.87 20.30 16.42
C ASN A 389 1.65 19.21 15.69
N LEU A 390 2.30 18.32 16.44
CA LEU A 390 3.01 17.17 15.85
C LEU A 390 2.03 16.30 15.07
N VAL A 391 0.89 15.97 15.66
CA VAL A 391 -0.13 15.11 15.04
C VAL A 391 -0.73 15.76 13.78
N ILE A 392 -1.04 17.05 13.82
CA ILE A 392 -1.45 17.80 12.61
C ILE A 392 -0.37 17.74 11.54
N SER A 393 0.90 17.99 11.90
CA SER A 393 2.03 17.91 10.98
C SER A 393 2.18 16.51 10.38
N GLY A 394 1.93 15.45 11.16
CA GLY A 394 1.95 14.07 10.68
C GLY A 394 0.88 13.80 9.62
N LEU A 395 -0.35 14.22 9.87
CA LEU A 395 -1.46 14.10 8.92
C LEU A 395 -1.17 14.87 7.61
N GLN A 396 -0.65 16.10 7.73
CA GLN A 396 -0.27 16.92 6.56
C GLN A 396 0.87 16.30 5.75
N LEU A 397 1.89 15.73 6.43
CA LEU A 397 2.99 15.03 5.76
C LEU A 397 2.48 13.79 5.01
N LEU A 398 1.67 12.96 5.67
CA LEU A 398 1.06 11.78 5.06
C LEU A 398 0.21 12.15 3.84
N CYS A 399 -0.66 13.16 3.98
CA CYS A 399 -1.44 13.69 2.86
C CYS A 399 -0.56 14.13 1.70
N SER A 400 0.49 14.91 1.98
CA SER A 400 1.42 15.38 0.94
C SER A 400 2.10 14.23 0.21
N TRP A 401 2.56 13.20 0.93
CA TRP A 401 3.25 12.06 0.34
C TRP A 401 2.31 11.18 -0.48
N THR A 402 1.10 10.95 0.02
CA THR A 402 0.04 10.24 -0.71
C THR A 402 -0.34 11.00 -1.98
N CYS A 403 -0.47 12.33 -1.92
CA CYS A 403 -0.70 13.15 -3.10
C CYS A 403 0.44 13.05 -4.13
N ASP A 404 1.70 13.07 -3.71
CA ASP A 404 2.84 12.94 -4.64
C ASP A 404 2.79 11.57 -5.39
N VAL A 405 2.37 10.49 -4.71
CA VAL A 405 2.17 9.16 -5.33
C VAL A 405 0.99 9.17 -6.30
N LEU A 406 -0.19 9.60 -5.84
CA LEU A 406 -1.41 9.59 -6.65
C LEU A 406 -1.29 10.50 -7.88
N GLU A 407 -0.72 11.69 -7.75
CA GLU A 407 -0.49 12.62 -8.88
C GLU A 407 0.45 12.03 -9.93
N THR A 408 1.49 11.32 -9.50
CA THR A 408 2.41 10.62 -10.41
C THR A 408 1.67 9.55 -11.22
N VAL A 409 0.86 8.72 -10.54
CA VAL A 409 0.10 7.64 -11.17
C VAL A 409 -0.99 8.20 -12.08
N SER A 410 -1.76 9.18 -11.63
CA SER A 410 -2.80 9.86 -12.40
C SER A 410 -2.26 10.46 -13.69
N TRP A 411 -1.12 11.15 -13.63
CA TRP A 411 -0.52 11.74 -14.82
C TRP A 411 -0.07 10.67 -15.83
N LYS A 412 0.50 9.56 -15.34
CA LYS A 412 0.96 8.44 -16.18
C LYS A 412 -0.21 7.65 -16.80
N LEU A 413 -1.33 7.52 -16.09
CA LEU A 413 -2.54 6.89 -16.63
C LEU A 413 -3.08 7.68 -17.83
N LEU A 414 -3.17 9.01 -17.71
CA LEU A 414 -3.65 9.86 -18.79
C LEU A 414 -2.63 10.03 -19.94
N ASN A 415 -1.34 9.81 -19.68
CA ASN A 415 -0.25 9.93 -20.65
C ASN A 415 0.49 8.59 -20.86
N PRO A 416 -0.09 7.63 -21.60
CA PRO A 416 0.57 6.35 -21.87
C PRO A 416 1.87 6.53 -22.67
N THR A 417 2.84 5.65 -22.41
CA THR A 417 4.09 5.62 -23.18
C THR A 417 3.88 5.04 -24.58
N ASN A 418 4.84 5.27 -25.46
CA ASN A 418 4.88 4.72 -26.83
C ASN A 418 6.31 4.24 -27.14
N GLU A 419 6.48 3.50 -28.23
CA GLU A 419 7.78 2.97 -28.71
C GLU A 419 8.85 4.06 -28.87
N GLU A 420 8.45 5.28 -29.28
CA GLU A 420 9.36 6.43 -29.40
C GLU A 420 9.95 6.87 -28.06
N LYS A 421 9.16 6.78 -26.98
CA LYS A 421 9.54 7.22 -25.63
C LYS A 421 10.24 6.11 -24.84
N ASN A 422 9.80 4.86 -25.02
CA ASN A 422 10.38 3.69 -24.38
C ASN A 422 10.59 2.55 -25.40
N LYS A 423 11.85 2.21 -25.65
CA LYS A 423 12.24 1.14 -26.59
C LYS A 423 11.83 -0.27 -26.12
N GLU A 424 11.56 -0.45 -24.83
CA GLU A 424 11.09 -1.72 -24.27
C GLU A 424 9.57 -1.90 -24.47
N CYS A 425 8.84 -0.86 -24.87
CA CYS A 425 7.41 -0.91 -25.10
C CYS A 425 7.10 -1.49 -26.49
N PRO A 426 6.39 -2.62 -26.59
CA PRO A 426 5.92 -3.14 -27.86
C PRO A 426 4.91 -2.20 -28.53
N GLY A 427 4.92 -2.12 -29.86
CA GLY A 427 3.96 -1.30 -30.63
C GLY A 427 2.52 -1.82 -30.58
N ASP A 428 2.33 -3.10 -30.28
CA ASP A 428 1.04 -3.79 -30.12
C ASP A 428 0.49 -3.78 -28.68
N ALA A 429 1.23 -3.19 -27.73
CA ALA A 429 0.82 -3.13 -26.33
C ALA A 429 -0.50 -2.34 -26.14
N GLU A 430 -1.40 -2.92 -25.34
CA GLU A 430 -2.69 -2.31 -25.01
C GLU A 430 -2.49 -0.99 -24.25
N GLU A 431 -3.47 -0.08 -24.32
CA GLU A 431 -3.35 1.26 -23.73
C GLU A 431 -3.09 1.22 -22.22
N TYR A 432 -3.78 0.35 -21.47
CA TYR A 432 -3.55 0.21 -20.03
C TYR A 432 -2.15 -0.34 -19.70
N GLU A 433 -1.62 -1.25 -20.52
CA GLU A 433 -0.26 -1.78 -20.34
C GLU A 433 0.80 -0.70 -20.61
N ARG A 434 0.57 0.14 -21.63
CA ARG A 434 1.39 1.32 -21.94
C ARG A 434 1.28 2.41 -20.88
N ALA A 435 0.15 2.51 -20.20
CA ALA A 435 -0.09 3.47 -19.11
C ALA A 435 0.55 3.02 -17.78
N THR A 436 0.62 1.70 -17.54
CA THR A 436 1.17 1.10 -16.32
C THR A 436 2.56 0.51 -16.55
N ARG A 437 2.67 -0.79 -16.87
CA ARG A 437 3.90 -1.60 -16.91
C ARG A 437 5.10 -0.89 -17.54
N TYR A 438 4.92 -0.30 -18.72
CA TYR A 438 6.00 0.29 -19.51
C TYR A 438 6.23 1.79 -19.25
N ASN A 439 5.38 2.44 -18.46
CA ASN A 439 5.43 3.89 -18.25
C ASN A 439 6.32 4.32 -17.07
N TYR A 440 6.87 3.35 -16.32
CA TYR A 440 7.72 3.63 -15.16
C TYR A 440 9.13 3.07 -15.36
N ASN A 441 10.11 3.95 -15.18
CA ASN A 441 11.52 3.61 -15.17
C ASN A 441 11.92 2.90 -13.87
N TYR A 442 13.10 2.30 -13.88
CA TYR A 442 13.67 1.59 -12.72
C TYR A 442 13.73 2.48 -11.47
N ASP A 443 14.22 3.71 -11.60
CA ASP A 443 14.35 4.65 -10.47
C ASP A 443 13.00 5.14 -9.96
N GLU A 444 12.02 5.36 -10.86
CA GLU A 444 10.65 5.75 -10.50
C GLU A 444 9.97 4.64 -9.67
N LYS A 445 10.07 3.37 -10.10
CA LYS A 445 9.55 2.22 -9.35
C LYS A 445 10.19 2.11 -7.96
N SER A 446 11.50 2.31 -7.88
CA SER A 446 12.26 2.25 -6.62
C SER A 446 11.86 3.40 -5.67
N ALA A 447 11.66 4.61 -6.20
CA ALA A 447 11.18 5.76 -5.44
C ALA A 447 9.75 5.54 -4.91
N LEU A 448 8.83 5.04 -5.74
CA LEU A 448 7.46 4.72 -5.34
C LEU A 448 7.41 3.67 -4.23
N VAL A 449 8.17 2.57 -4.35
CA VAL A 449 8.28 1.54 -3.30
C VAL A 449 8.71 2.16 -1.97
N ALA A 450 9.74 3.02 -1.99
CA ALA A 450 10.25 3.66 -0.79
C ALA A 450 9.22 4.63 -0.17
N ILE A 451 8.54 5.44 -0.98
CA ILE A 451 7.53 6.40 -0.50
C ILE A 451 6.32 5.67 0.10
N ILE A 452 5.80 4.65 -0.58
CA ILE A 452 4.68 3.84 -0.05
C ILE A 452 5.08 3.17 1.27
N GLY A 453 6.31 2.67 1.36
CA GLY A 453 6.86 2.13 2.59
C GLY A 453 6.94 3.15 3.73
N MET A 454 7.34 4.39 3.45
CA MET A 454 7.37 5.49 4.43
C MET A 454 5.97 5.93 4.85
N ILE A 455 5.00 6.01 3.92
CA ILE A 455 3.60 6.34 4.22
C ILE A 455 3.02 5.31 5.17
N LYS A 456 3.04 4.03 4.80
CA LYS A 456 2.46 2.94 5.61
C LYS A 456 3.20 2.70 6.91
N GLY A 457 4.53 2.86 6.91
CA GLY A 457 5.35 2.79 8.13
C GLY A 457 5.01 3.90 9.12
N LEU A 458 4.88 5.14 8.65
CA LEU A 458 4.51 6.27 9.49
C LEU A 458 3.06 6.19 9.96
N GLN A 459 2.13 5.78 9.08
CA GLN A 459 0.73 5.54 9.43
C GLN A 459 0.61 4.58 10.61
N ARG A 460 1.29 3.43 10.55
CA ARG A 460 1.27 2.46 11.66
C ARG A 460 1.80 3.06 12.96
N LEU A 461 2.94 3.74 12.88
CA LEU A 461 3.51 4.39 14.05
C LEU A 461 2.54 5.41 14.66
N LEU A 462 1.84 6.20 13.84
CA LEU A 462 0.83 7.13 14.35
C LEU A 462 -0.39 6.40 14.94
N VAL A 463 -0.90 5.34 14.32
CA VAL A 463 -2.02 4.54 14.87
C VAL A 463 -1.71 4.05 16.29
N ASP A 464 -0.49 3.53 16.50
CA ASP A 464 -0.07 3.02 17.81
C ASP A 464 0.04 4.15 18.85
N GLU A 465 0.60 5.30 18.47
CA GLU A 465 0.82 6.42 19.39
C GLU A 465 -0.44 7.28 19.65
N ILE A 466 -1.38 7.36 18.70
CA ILE A 466 -2.60 8.18 18.81
C ILE A 466 -3.41 7.80 20.05
N ARG A 467 -3.47 6.51 20.40
CA ARG A 467 -4.17 6.06 21.61
C ARG A 467 -3.67 6.74 22.88
N HIS A 468 -2.36 6.99 22.96
CA HIS A 468 -1.73 7.70 24.06
C HIS A 468 -1.92 9.22 23.95
N PHE A 469 -1.96 9.76 22.73
CA PHE A 469 -2.09 11.20 22.49
C PHE A 469 -3.53 11.73 22.61
N THR A 470 -4.56 10.91 22.40
CA THR A 470 -5.98 11.36 22.36
C THR A 470 -6.40 12.16 23.58
N SER A 471 -6.04 11.73 24.79
CA SER A 471 -6.36 12.45 26.04
C SER A 471 -5.72 13.84 26.07
N LEU A 472 -4.44 13.93 25.69
CA LEU A 472 -3.67 15.17 25.68
C LEU A 472 -4.15 16.14 24.58
N ILE A 473 -4.54 15.63 23.42
CA ILE A 473 -5.15 16.40 22.34
C ILE A 473 -6.48 16.97 22.81
N ASN A 474 -7.37 16.13 23.36
CA ASN A 474 -8.68 16.57 23.84
C ASN A 474 -8.58 17.65 24.91
N ARG A 475 -7.60 17.53 25.82
CA ARG A 475 -7.29 18.57 26.81
C ARG A 475 -6.84 19.88 26.17
N ASN A 476 -5.99 19.84 25.14
CA ASN A 476 -5.55 21.04 24.43
C ASN A 476 -6.72 21.73 23.70
N LEU A 477 -7.54 20.96 22.99
CA LEU A 477 -8.72 21.48 22.28
C LEU A 477 -9.71 22.16 23.23
N TYR A 478 -10.00 21.52 24.36
CA TYR A 478 -10.82 22.11 25.41
C TYR A 478 -10.20 23.39 25.97
N GLY A 479 -8.89 23.35 26.27
CA GLY A 479 -8.17 24.48 26.83
C GLY A 479 -8.17 25.71 25.92
N GLU A 480 -7.82 25.54 24.63
CA GLU A 480 -7.82 26.63 23.66
C GLU A 480 -9.23 27.20 23.43
N LEU A 481 -10.28 26.35 23.41
CA LEU A 481 -11.66 26.80 23.29
C LEU A 481 -12.10 27.62 24.51
N GLN A 482 -11.90 27.10 25.73
CA GLN A 482 -12.31 27.79 26.95
C GLN A 482 -11.53 29.09 27.15
N ASP A 483 -10.22 29.13 26.89
CA ASP A 483 -9.43 30.36 26.97
C ASP A 483 -9.95 31.42 25.99
N PHE A 484 -10.27 31.00 24.77
CA PHE A 484 -10.81 31.91 23.77
C PHE A 484 -12.17 32.48 24.21
N VAL A 485 -13.10 31.62 24.66
CA VAL A 485 -14.45 32.04 25.07
C VAL A 485 -14.42 32.86 26.37
N GLN A 486 -13.73 32.40 27.40
CA GLN A 486 -13.75 33.00 28.73
C GLN A 486 -12.91 34.29 28.83
N ILE A 487 -11.85 34.42 28.02
CA ILE A 487 -10.99 35.60 28.03
C ILE A 487 -11.34 36.53 26.86
N THR A 488 -11.21 36.04 25.62
CA THR A 488 -11.27 36.89 24.43
C THR A 488 -12.70 37.29 24.06
N VAL A 489 -13.63 36.33 24.05
CA VAL A 489 -15.05 36.60 23.72
C VAL A 489 -15.73 37.37 24.85
N LYS A 490 -15.45 37.04 26.12
CA LYS A 490 -15.99 37.77 27.29
C LYS A 490 -15.57 39.25 27.30
N ASP A 491 -14.29 39.55 27.04
CA ASP A 491 -13.82 40.93 26.92
C ASP A 491 -14.53 41.70 25.80
N LEU A 492 -14.72 41.05 24.65
CA LEU A 492 -15.42 41.63 23.50
C LEU A 492 -16.91 41.85 23.79
N LEU A 493 -17.54 40.92 24.52
CA LEU A 493 -18.91 41.02 24.99
C LEU A 493 -19.08 42.23 25.93
N MET A 494 -18.19 42.41 26.91
CA MET A 494 -18.22 43.55 27.82
C MET A 494 -18.05 44.90 27.10
N LYS A 495 -17.23 44.94 26.04
CA LYS A 495 -17.08 46.12 25.18
C LYS A 495 -18.32 46.39 24.33
N SER A 496 -18.90 45.37 23.72
CA SER A 496 -20.11 45.50 22.89
C SER A 496 -21.35 45.90 23.71
N MET A 497 -21.45 45.43 24.97
CA MET A 497 -22.48 45.87 25.93
C MET A 497 -22.40 47.37 26.23
N LYS A 498 -21.19 47.92 26.33
CA LYS A 498 -20.97 49.37 26.51
C LYS A 498 -21.26 50.18 25.24
N GLY A 499 -21.16 49.56 24.05
CA GLY A 499 -21.19 50.21 22.74
C GLY A 499 -22.54 50.27 22.02
N LYS A 500 -23.66 49.78 22.60
CA LYS A 500 -24.99 49.67 21.94
C LYS A 500 -24.97 48.92 20.59
N LYS A 501 -24.21 47.82 20.50
CA LYS A 501 -24.11 46.99 19.28
C LYS A 501 -24.87 45.68 19.44
N ASP A 502 -26.20 45.74 19.34
CA ASP A 502 -27.09 44.64 19.73
C ASP A 502 -26.90 43.36 18.91
N MET A 503 -26.58 43.46 17.61
CA MET A 503 -26.33 42.30 16.75
C MET A 503 -25.03 41.56 17.09
N VAL A 504 -23.93 42.31 17.31
CA VAL A 504 -22.64 41.74 17.74
C VAL A 504 -22.78 41.12 19.13
N LYS A 505 -23.49 41.80 20.04
CA LYS A 505 -23.80 41.27 21.38
C LYS A 505 -24.57 39.95 21.30
N GLY A 506 -25.61 39.86 20.47
CA GLY A 506 -26.40 38.64 20.32
C GLY A 506 -25.57 37.44 19.83
N ILE A 507 -24.69 37.65 18.85
CA ILE A 507 -23.80 36.59 18.34
C ILE A 507 -22.79 36.15 19.42
N LEU A 508 -22.16 37.10 20.13
CA LEU A 508 -21.20 36.79 21.19
C LEU A 508 -21.85 36.09 22.40
N MET A 509 -23.08 36.47 22.78
CA MET A 509 -23.85 35.76 23.80
C MET A 509 -24.15 34.33 23.37
N GLY A 510 -24.54 34.11 22.11
CA GLY A 510 -24.78 32.78 21.55
C GLY A 510 -23.54 31.87 21.61
N ILE A 511 -22.35 32.42 21.33
CA ILE A 511 -21.07 31.69 21.46
C ILE A 511 -20.80 31.33 22.92
N VAL A 512 -20.96 32.28 23.85
CA VAL A 512 -20.71 32.05 25.28
C VAL A 512 -21.67 30.98 25.81
N GLU A 513 -22.97 31.08 25.56
CA GLU A 513 -23.96 30.13 26.08
C GLU A 513 -23.83 28.74 25.47
N SER A 514 -23.35 28.62 24.22
CA SER A 514 -23.17 27.32 23.56
C SER A 514 -21.95 26.55 24.05
N CYS A 515 -20.92 27.24 24.54
CA CYS A 515 -19.60 26.65 24.76
C CYS A 515 -18.98 26.89 26.14
N ILE A 516 -19.46 27.85 26.94
CA ILE A 516 -18.85 28.13 28.23
C ILE A 516 -19.11 26.97 29.19
N ASP A 517 -18.02 26.41 29.72
CA ASP A 517 -18.07 25.39 30.76
C ASP A 517 -17.53 26.00 32.06
N ASN A 518 -18.43 26.70 32.76
CA ASN A 518 -18.11 27.33 34.03
C ASN A 518 -18.19 26.28 35.14
N SER A 519 -17.05 25.79 35.60
CA SER A 519 -16.97 24.99 36.85
C SER A 519 -17.36 25.81 38.09
N LEU A 520 -17.33 27.15 37.99
CA LEU A 520 -17.75 28.10 39.03
C LEU A 520 -18.82 29.02 38.44
N ARG A 521 -20.05 28.95 38.96
CA ARG A 521 -21.22 29.77 38.60
C ARG A 521 -21.01 31.28 38.85
N GLN A 522 -20.09 31.93 38.15
CA GLN A 522 -19.85 33.38 38.24
C GLN A 522 -20.69 34.19 37.24
N TYR A 523 -21.36 33.53 36.29
CA TYR A 523 -22.20 34.22 35.30
C TYR A 523 -23.58 34.62 35.82
N ASP A 524 -24.11 33.93 36.83
CA ASP A 524 -25.42 34.26 37.41
C ASP A 524 -25.45 35.63 38.10
N GLN A 525 -24.29 36.20 38.48
CA GLN A 525 -24.24 37.51 39.15
C GLN A 525 -24.26 38.72 38.19
N VAL A 526 -24.11 38.52 36.87
CA VAL A 526 -24.11 39.65 35.91
C VAL A 526 -25.53 40.04 35.49
N ASN A 527 -26.50 39.11 35.54
CA ASN A 527 -27.90 39.44 35.27
C ASN A 527 -28.58 40.18 36.43
N ASP A 528 -28.14 39.97 37.67
CA ASP A 528 -28.81 40.53 38.86
C ASP A 528 -28.42 41.97 39.22
N GLN A 529 -27.35 42.55 38.64
CA GLN A 529 -26.93 43.93 38.94
C GLN A 529 -27.39 45.00 37.94
N SER A 530 -28.37 44.68 37.08
CA SER A 530 -28.95 45.65 36.13
C SER A 530 -30.36 46.16 36.49
N SER A 531 -30.87 45.84 37.69
CA SER A 531 -32.26 46.14 38.09
C SER A 531 -32.42 47.02 39.33
N VAL A 532 -31.52 47.97 39.63
CA VAL A 532 -31.87 49.08 40.54
C VAL A 532 -31.22 50.39 40.09
N VAL A 533 -31.92 51.12 39.22
CA VAL A 533 -31.75 52.56 39.09
C VAL A 533 -32.62 53.22 40.15
N SER A 534 -32.03 53.65 41.27
CA SER A 534 -32.62 54.69 42.11
C SER A 534 -31.60 55.77 42.45
N LYS A 535 -32.08 57.00 42.29
CA LYS A 535 -31.35 58.27 42.32
C LYS A 535 -30.72 58.52 43.69
N THR A 536 -29.50 59.05 43.75
CA THR A 536 -29.18 60.38 44.34
C THR A 536 -27.67 60.67 44.36
N LYS A 537 -27.36 61.96 44.21
CA LYS A 537 -26.01 62.57 44.16
C LYS A 537 -25.35 62.59 45.55
N SER A 538 -24.02 62.39 45.63
CA SER A 538 -23.12 63.28 46.39
C SER A 538 -21.63 63.00 46.14
N LYS A 539 -20.85 64.08 46.18
CA LYS A 539 -19.40 64.21 45.99
C LYS A 539 -18.61 63.63 47.19
N LYS A 540 -17.46 62.99 46.95
CA LYS A 540 -16.11 63.48 47.36
C LYS A 540 -14.99 62.46 47.07
N LYS A 541 -13.83 63.01 46.70
CA LYS A 541 -12.54 62.34 46.52
C LYS A 541 -11.87 62.01 47.87
N SER A 542 -10.97 61.01 47.78
CA SER A 542 -9.73 60.71 48.55
C SER A 542 -9.87 60.28 50.00
N THR A 543 -9.36 59.09 50.37
CA THR A 543 -7.96 58.81 50.75
C THR A 543 -7.67 57.31 50.94
N SER A 544 -6.44 56.89 50.55
CA SER A 544 -5.63 55.72 50.99
C SER A 544 -6.24 54.31 50.96
N SER A 545 -5.93 53.46 49.97
CA SER A 545 -4.72 52.62 49.86
C SER A 545 -4.58 51.58 50.99
N ASP A 546 -5.28 50.46 50.83
CA ASP A 546 -4.80 49.14 51.27
C ASP A 546 -5.20 48.12 50.20
N GLY A 547 -4.21 47.30 49.83
CA GLY A 547 -4.19 46.52 48.60
C GLY A 547 -5.07 45.28 48.63
N VAL A 548 -5.83 45.10 47.56
CA VAL A 548 -6.17 43.78 47.00
C VAL A 548 -6.09 43.95 45.49
N ASP A 549 -4.99 43.47 44.92
CA ASP A 549 -4.85 43.25 43.49
C ASP A 549 -6.00 42.33 43.03
N CYS A 550 -6.91 42.85 42.22
CA CYS A 550 -7.87 42.02 41.49
C CYS A 550 -7.16 41.33 40.32
N ASN A 551 -6.28 40.38 40.66
CA ASN A 551 -5.64 39.43 39.76
C ASN A 551 -5.99 38.02 40.24
N GLU A 552 -7.23 37.58 40.01
CA GLU A 552 -7.59 36.17 40.13
C GLU A 552 -8.05 35.65 38.77
N ASN A 553 -7.09 35.52 37.86
CA ASN A 553 -7.16 34.54 36.77
C ASN A 553 -6.95 33.16 37.39
N LEU A 554 -8.01 32.57 37.96
CA LEU A 554 -7.96 31.16 38.36
C LEU A 554 -7.98 30.29 37.09
N PRO A 555 -7.05 29.33 36.90
CA PRO A 555 -7.04 28.49 35.71
C PRO A 555 -8.35 27.71 35.62
N SER A 556 -9.03 27.77 34.46
CA SER A 556 -10.17 26.88 34.20
C SER A 556 -9.70 25.44 34.40
N ILE A 557 -10.46 24.61 35.13
CA ILE A 557 -10.17 23.18 35.24
C ILE A 557 -10.19 22.60 33.82
N ARG A 558 -9.02 22.17 33.32
CA ARG A 558 -8.89 21.60 31.98
C ARG A 558 -9.48 20.21 31.98
N LYS A 559 -10.54 20.00 31.20
CA LYS A 559 -11.14 18.67 30.98
C LYS A 559 -10.51 18.03 29.74
N SER A 560 -10.34 16.72 29.76
CA SER A 560 -9.92 15.93 28.60
C SER A 560 -11.13 15.55 27.73
N VAL A 561 -11.90 16.55 27.29
CA VAL A 561 -13.12 16.34 26.49
C VAL A 561 -13.14 17.33 25.33
N PRO A 562 -13.22 16.86 24.07
CA PRO A 562 -13.31 17.76 22.93
C PRO A 562 -14.70 18.42 22.83
N PRO A 563 -14.84 19.58 22.15
CA PRO A 563 -16.15 20.12 21.82
C PRO A 563 -16.92 19.18 20.88
N SER A 564 -18.26 19.21 20.95
CA SER A 564 -19.05 18.52 19.94
C SER A 564 -18.83 19.15 18.56
N LEU A 565 -18.98 18.36 17.49
CA LEU A 565 -18.82 18.89 16.12
C LEU A 565 -19.85 19.98 15.80
N THR A 566 -21.04 19.90 16.40
CA THR A 566 -22.08 20.94 16.31
C THR A 566 -21.68 22.22 17.02
N GLN A 567 -21.13 22.15 18.24
CA GLN A 567 -20.57 23.30 18.95
C GLN A 567 -19.48 23.98 18.11
N LEU A 568 -18.56 23.17 17.58
CA LEU A 568 -17.47 23.67 16.76
C LEU A 568 -17.98 24.38 15.51
N TYR A 569 -18.93 23.79 14.79
CA TYR A 569 -19.55 24.40 13.60
C TYR A 569 -20.26 25.71 13.93
N MET A 570 -21.07 25.73 15.00
CA MET A 570 -21.83 26.92 15.40
C MET A 570 -20.90 28.06 15.83
N VAL A 571 -19.86 27.78 16.63
CA VAL A 571 -18.88 28.79 17.05
C VAL A 571 -18.12 29.34 15.85
N ARG A 572 -17.60 28.47 14.99
CA ARG A 572 -16.85 28.88 13.80
C ARG A 572 -17.71 29.73 12.88
N GLY A 573 -18.93 29.30 12.54
CA GLY A 573 -19.84 30.06 11.69
C GLY A 573 -20.25 31.41 12.28
N MET A 574 -20.45 31.48 13.60
CA MET A 574 -20.73 32.75 14.29
C MET A 574 -19.52 33.70 14.28
N LEU A 575 -18.31 33.19 14.51
CA LEU A 575 -17.07 33.98 14.48
C LEU A 575 -16.72 34.44 13.06
N GLU A 576 -16.95 33.59 12.06
CA GLU A 576 -16.76 33.92 10.65
C GLU A 576 -17.73 35.05 10.23
N ASN A 577 -18.99 35.02 10.68
CA ASN A 577 -19.94 36.12 10.43
C ASN A 577 -19.47 37.48 11.00
N LEU A 578 -18.75 37.46 12.13
CA LEU A 578 -18.21 38.69 12.75
C LEU A 578 -17.01 39.26 11.99
N THR A 579 -16.22 38.40 11.33
CA THR A 579 -14.98 38.77 10.63
C THR A 579 -15.15 38.91 9.12
N SER A 580 -16.23 38.36 8.57
CA SER A 580 -16.49 38.31 7.13
C SER A 580 -16.70 39.70 6.52
N GLU A 581 -16.02 39.91 5.39
CA GLU A 581 -16.27 41.04 4.48
C GLU A 581 -17.33 40.71 3.43
N ARG A 582 -17.81 39.45 3.37
CA ARG A 582 -18.73 38.92 2.34
C ARG A 582 -20.19 39.32 2.56
N CYS A 583 -20.46 40.29 3.42
CA CYS A 583 -21.80 40.86 3.55
C CYS A 583 -22.08 41.76 2.34
N GLY A 584 -23.14 41.45 1.60
CA GLY A 584 -23.50 42.08 0.33
C GLY A 584 -23.49 43.62 0.31
N TYR A 585 -23.37 44.15 -0.90
CA TYR A 585 -23.39 45.57 -1.23
C TYR A 585 -24.44 46.34 -0.38
N GLY A 586 -23.98 47.18 0.53
CA GLY A 586 -24.82 48.15 1.25
C GLY A 586 -25.14 47.85 2.72
N LYS A 587 -24.85 46.65 3.28
CA LYS A 587 -24.87 46.46 4.75
C LYS A 587 -23.50 46.83 5.34
N ARG A 588 -23.47 47.63 6.43
CA ARG A 588 -22.22 47.83 7.20
C ARG A 588 -21.76 46.45 7.69
N GLY A 589 -20.59 45.99 7.22
CA GLY A 589 -20.00 44.74 7.71
C GLY A 589 -19.72 44.82 9.21
N LEU A 590 -20.10 43.77 9.94
CA LEU A 590 -19.91 43.64 11.40
C LEU A 590 -18.42 43.73 11.80
N LYS A 591 -17.51 43.47 10.86
CA LYS A 591 -16.07 43.67 11.01
C LYS A 591 -15.69 45.10 11.42
N LYS A 592 -16.36 46.12 10.86
CA LYS A 592 -16.08 47.53 11.20
C LYS A 592 -16.47 47.88 12.64
N ASP A 593 -17.25 47.01 13.27
CA ASP A 593 -17.75 47.19 14.62
C ASP A 593 -16.86 46.55 15.71
N ILE A 594 -15.75 45.91 15.34
CA ILE A 594 -14.83 45.20 16.23
C ILE A 594 -13.42 45.82 16.12
N ASP A 595 -12.69 45.96 17.23
CA ASP A 595 -11.30 46.46 17.19
C ASP A 595 -10.40 45.45 16.44
N ASN A 596 -9.50 45.92 15.58
CA ASN A 596 -8.59 45.08 14.78
C ASN A 596 -7.81 44.04 15.62
N LYS A 597 -7.43 44.37 16.86
CA LYS A 597 -6.75 43.45 17.79
C LYS A 597 -7.56 42.18 18.06
N TYR A 598 -8.89 42.27 18.16
CA TYR A 598 -9.72 41.08 18.36
C TYR A 598 -10.00 40.36 17.05
N ILE A 599 -10.04 41.07 15.92
CA ILE A 599 -10.17 40.44 14.59
C ILE A 599 -8.98 39.51 14.35
N GLU A 600 -7.75 39.95 14.63
CA GLU A 600 -6.55 39.09 14.53
C GLU A 600 -6.64 37.86 15.44
N LYS A 601 -7.12 38.02 16.68
CA LYS A 601 -7.33 36.89 17.60
C LYS A 601 -8.41 35.92 17.11
N ILE A 602 -9.50 36.42 16.53
CA ILE A 602 -10.56 35.59 15.96
C ILE A 602 -10.03 34.83 14.75
N ASN A 603 -9.30 35.49 13.84
CA ASN A 603 -8.70 34.83 12.68
C ASN A 603 -7.70 33.74 13.09
N THR A 604 -6.84 34.03 14.08
CA THR A 604 -5.90 33.02 14.62
C THR A 604 -6.65 31.81 15.19
N PHE A 605 -7.78 32.03 15.87
CA PHE A 605 -8.62 30.95 16.38
C PHE A 605 -9.32 30.18 15.25
N LEU A 606 -9.81 30.86 14.22
CA LEU A 606 -10.44 30.23 13.04
C LEU A 606 -9.45 29.38 12.24
N GLU A 607 -8.21 29.82 12.08
CA GLU A 607 -7.13 29.05 11.43
C GLU A 607 -6.80 27.78 12.22
N LYS A 608 -6.63 27.88 13.54
CA LYS A 608 -6.36 26.71 14.40
C LYS A 608 -7.52 25.74 14.45
N SER A 609 -8.74 26.25 14.67
CA SER A 609 -9.94 25.44 14.86
C SER A 609 -10.42 24.75 13.58
N PHE A 610 -9.85 25.08 12.42
CA PHE A 610 -10.09 24.35 11.17
C PHE A 610 -9.68 22.88 11.30
N TYR A 611 -8.52 22.61 11.91
CA TYR A 611 -8.00 21.24 12.03
C TYR A 611 -8.68 20.40 13.12
N TRP A 612 -9.50 21.03 13.97
CA TRP A 612 -10.08 20.35 15.15
C TRP A 612 -11.10 19.28 14.78
N SER A 613 -11.89 19.49 13.71
CA SER A 613 -12.84 18.47 13.20
C SER A 613 -12.11 17.19 12.76
N TYR A 614 -10.89 17.34 12.24
CA TYR A 614 -10.02 16.25 11.84
C TYR A 614 -9.39 15.55 13.05
N LEU A 615 -8.94 16.31 14.06
CA LEU A 615 -8.36 15.77 15.29
C LEU A 615 -9.38 15.00 16.15
N ILE A 616 -10.63 15.44 16.19
CA ILE A 616 -11.70 14.74 16.94
C ILE A 616 -11.97 13.36 16.32
N ASN A 617 -11.87 13.23 14.99
CA ASN A 617 -12.05 11.98 14.26
C ASN A 617 -10.73 11.50 13.64
N ILE A 618 -9.65 11.58 14.41
CA ILE A 618 -8.28 11.38 13.91
C ILE A 618 -8.08 10.03 13.23
N ASP A 619 -8.64 8.95 13.79
CA ASP A 619 -8.47 7.61 13.25
C ASP A 619 -8.98 7.55 11.80
N ARG A 620 -10.18 8.09 11.56
CA ARG A 620 -10.78 8.13 10.22
C ARG A 620 -9.88 8.88 9.24
N TYR A 621 -9.47 10.10 9.60
CA TYR A 621 -8.70 10.94 8.68
C TYR A 621 -7.27 10.45 8.49
N LEU A 622 -6.69 9.73 9.46
CA LEU A 622 -5.40 9.09 9.30
C LEU A 622 -5.44 8.01 8.20
N PHE A 623 -6.47 7.16 8.20
CA PHE A 623 -6.67 6.16 7.15
C PHE A 623 -7.02 6.82 5.81
N GLU A 624 -7.91 7.81 5.78
CA GLU A 624 -8.26 8.54 4.53
C GLU A 624 -7.05 9.32 3.95
N SER A 625 -6.12 9.80 4.77
CA SER A 625 -4.90 10.50 4.32
C SER A 625 -3.85 9.57 3.70
N CYS A 626 -3.93 8.27 3.99
CA CYS A 626 -3.01 7.24 3.52
C CYS A 626 -3.67 6.30 2.50
N ASP A 627 -4.84 6.66 1.96
CA ASP A 627 -5.59 5.79 1.06
C ASP A 627 -4.87 5.65 -0.29
N LEU A 628 -4.35 4.44 -0.54
CA LEU A 628 -3.71 4.03 -1.79
C LEU A 628 -4.51 2.93 -2.51
N SER A 629 -5.78 2.72 -2.13
CA SER A 629 -6.66 1.68 -2.69
C SER A 629 -6.88 1.83 -4.21
N GLN A 630 -6.86 3.06 -4.71
CA GLN A 630 -7.12 3.38 -6.12
C GLN A 630 -6.05 2.84 -7.08
N LEU A 631 -4.88 2.42 -6.57
CA LEU A 631 -3.80 1.86 -7.38
C LEU A 631 -4.15 0.50 -8.02
N TRP A 632 -5.10 -0.24 -7.45
CA TRP A 632 -5.51 -1.55 -7.97
C TRP A 632 -6.71 -1.48 -8.92
N PHE A 633 -7.69 -0.62 -8.62
CA PHE A 633 -8.92 -0.53 -9.41
C PHE A 633 -8.66 -0.08 -10.84
N ARG A 634 -9.43 -0.62 -11.80
CA ARG A 634 -9.21 -0.41 -13.24
C ARG A 634 -10.48 -0.57 -14.10
N GLU A 635 -11.65 -0.22 -13.54
CA GLU A 635 -12.93 -0.44 -14.22
C GLU A 635 -13.12 0.48 -15.44
N PHE A 636 -12.53 1.68 -15.43
CA PHE A 636 -12.58 2.57 -16.59
C PHE A 636 -11.80 1.98 -17.77
N TYR A 637 -10.57 1.51 -17.56
CA TYR A 637 -9.80 0.87 -18.63
C TYR A 637 -10.45 -0.44 -19.11
N LEU A 638 -11.09 -1.21 -18.23
CA LEU A 638 -11.84 -2.41 -18.63
C LEU A 638 -13.02 -2.07 -19.55
N GLU A 639 -13.77 -1.01 -19.24
CA GLU A 639 -14.85 -0.51 -20.10
C GLU A 639 -14.31 -0.11 -21.49
N MET A 640 -13.16 0.56 -21.54
CA MET A 640 -12.51 0.98 -22.78
C MET A 640 -12.05 -0.18 -23.67
N THR A 641 -11.78 -1.36 -23.10
CA THR A 641 -11.48 -2.56 -23.91
C THR A 641 -12.67 -3.06 -24.72
N MET A 642 -13.86 -2.50 -24.50
CA MET A 642 -15.11 -2.90 -25.14
C MET A 642 -15.33 -4.40 -25.03
N GLY A 643 -15.03 -4.97 -23.85
CA GLY A 643 -15.19 -6.38 -23.45
C GLY A 643 -14.28 -7.37 -24.15
N ARG A 644 -13.16 -6.92 -24.73
CA ARG A 644 -12.04 -7.80 -25.10
C ARG A 644 -11.38 -8.41 -23.86
N ARG A 645 -11.32 -7.65 -22.76
CA ARG A 645 -10.79 -8.08 -21.47
C ARG A 645 -11.92 -8.14 -20.46
N ILE A 646 -12.00 -9.23 -19.70
CA ILE A 646 -12.82 -9.31 -18.49
C ILE A 646 -12.05 -8.76 -17.27
N GLN A 647 -10.73 -8.98 -17.26
CA GLN A 647 -9.78 -8.45 -16.30
C GLN A 647 -8.39 -8.38 -16.96
N PHE A 648 -7.51 -7.51 -16.46
CA PHE A 648 -6.12 -7.41 -16.90
C PHE A 648 -5.22 -8.41 -16.17
N PRO A 649 -4.13 -8.89 -16.81
CA PRO A 649 -3.17 -9.79 -16.18
C PRO A 649 -2.36 -9.07 -15.09
N ILE A 650 -1.78 -9.85 -14.17
CA ILE A 650 -1.04 -9.33 -13.00
C ILE A 650 0.16 -8.45 -13.38
N GLU A 651 0.75 -8.65 -14.57
CA GLU A 651 1.88 -7.83 -15.06
C GLU A 651 1.49 -6.37 -15.32
N MET A 652 0.19 -6.08 -15.46
CA MET A 652 -0.37 -4.72 -15.58
C MET A 652 -0.90 -4.19 -14.23
N SER A 653 -0.91 -5.02 -13.18
CA SER A 653 -1.44 -4.64 -11.88
C SER A 653 -0.39 -3.88 -11.07
N PHE A 654 -0.73 -2.66 -10.64
CA PHE A 654 0.23 -1.77 -10.00
C PHE A 654 0.87 -2.35 -8.72
N PRO A 655 0.12 -2.94 -7.77
CA PRO A 655 0.72 -3.58 -6.59
C PRO A 655 1.72 -4.69 -6.95
N TRP A 656 1.41 -5.50 -7.97
CA TRP A 656 2.31 -6.56 -8.42
C TRP A 656 3.52 -6.02 -9.20
N ILE A 657 3.37 -4.97 -10.02
CA ILE A 657 4.48 -4.33 -10.72
C ILE A 657 5.55 -3.87 -9.72
N LEU A 658 5.13 -3.23 -8.63
CA LEU A 658 6.04 -2.76 -7.57
C LEU A 658 6.66 -3.92 -6.78
N THR A 659 5.86 -4.93 -6.42
CA THR A 659 6.36 -6.12 -5.70
C THR A 659 7.36 -6.92 -6.54
N ASN A 660 7.02 -7.18 -7.80
CA ASN A 660 7.86 -7.94 -8.72
C ASN A 660 9.15 -7.19 -9.10
N HIS A 661 9.14 -5.85 -9.10
CA HIS A 661 10.35 -5.04 -9.28
C HIS A 661 11.40 -5.32 -8.20
N ILE A 662 10.98 -5.48 -6.94
CA ILE A 662 11.87 -5.83 -5.82
C ILE A 662 12.36 -7.28 -5.96
N LEU A 663 11.47 -8.22 -6.27
CA LEU A 663 11.80 -9.64 -6.42
C LEU A 663 12.71 -9.95 -7.61
N SER A 664 12.67 -9.12 -8.66
CA SER A 664 13.53 -9.31 -9.84
C SER A 664 14.92 -8.72 -9.65
N ASN A 665 15.10 -7.83 -8.67
CA ASN A 665 16.32 -7.05 -8.46
C ASN A 665 16.83 -7.16 -7.01
N PHE A 666 17.29 -8.36 -6.63
CA PHE A 666 17.83 -8.60 -5.29
C PHE A 666 19.09 -7.78 -4.96
N ASP A 667 19.75 -7.17 -5.94
CA ASP A 667 20.94 -6.34 -5.77
C ASP A 667 20.69 -5.09 -4.89
N GLN A 668 19.45 -4.58 -4.80
CA GLN A 668 19.10 -3.46 -3.94
C GLN A 668 18.59 -3.92 -2.57
N SER A 669 19.52 -4.31 -1.70
CA SER A 669 19.25 -4.84 -0.36
C SER A 669 18.34 -3.96 0.52
N HIS A 670 18.36 -2.64 0.31
CA HIS A 670 17.56 -1.68 1.06
C HIS A 670 16.06 -1.67 0.69
N LEU A 671 15.69 -2.08 -0.54
CA LEU A 671 14.28 -2.14 -0.95
C LEU A 671 13.55 -3.37 -0.41
N MET A 672 14.29 -4.42 -0.05
CA MET A 672 13.73 -5.67 0.45
C MET A 672 12.87 -5.48 1.71
N GLN A 673 13.21 -4.49 2.53
CA GLN A 673 12.43 -4.16 3.73
C GLN A 673 11.08 -3.51 3.40
N TYR A 674 10.83 -3.08 2.16
CA TYR A 674 9.57 -2.44 1.79
C TYR A 674 8.58 -3.35 1.06
N ILE A 675 8.93 -4.61 0.82
CA ILE A 675 8.15 -5.52 -0.03
C ILE A 675 6.76 -5.82 0.54
N LEU A 676 6.63 -5.98 1.86
CA LEU A 676 5.35 -6.27 2.51
C LEU A 676 4.39 -5.08 2.47
N TYR A 677 4.90 -3.84 2.49
CA TYR A 677 4.07 -2.65 2.30
C TYR A 677 3.46 -2.56 0.90
N GLN A 678 4.09 -3.17 -0.12
CA GLN A 678 3.52 -3.22 -1.46
C GLN A 678 2.37 -4.25 -1.54
N LEU A 679 2.50 -5.39 -0.85
CA LEU A 679 1.42 -6.36 -0.73
C LEU A 679 0.25 -5.81 0.11
N ASP A 680 0.52 -4.91 1.04
CA ASP A 680 -0.51 -4.23 1.84
C ASP A 680 -1.43 -3.33 1.01
N LEU A 681 -1.05 -2.94 -0.22
CA LEU A 681 -1.96 -2.25 -1.15
C LEU A 681 -3.20 -3.08 -1.50
N TYR A 682 -3.09 -4.42 -1.46
CA TYR A 682 -4.25 -5.30 -1.61
C TYR A 682 -5.22 -5.19 -0.43
N ASN A 683 -4.74 -4.90 0.79
CA ASN A 683 -5.59 -4.65 1.95
C ASN A 683 -6.40 -3.36 1.74
N ASP A 684 -5.75 -2.29 1.26
CA ASP A 684 -6.43 -1.02 0.97
C ASP A 684 -7.54 -1.23 -0.06
N ALA A 685 -7.23 -1.91 -1.17
CA ALA A 685 -8.19 -2.20 -2.23
C ALA A 685 -9.36 -3.09 -1.74
N ALA A 686 -9.07 -4.15 -0.99
CA ALA A 686 -10.09 -5.02 -0.43
C ALA A 686 -11.00 -4.30 0.57
N HIS A 687 -10.41 -3.49 1.45
CA HIS A 687 -11.18 -2.69 2.42
C HIS A 687 -12.10 -1.70 1.70
N PHE A 688 -11.59 -1.02 0.68
CA PHE A 688 -12.38 -0.08 -0.12
C PHE A 688 -13.52 -0.78 -0.88
N ALA A 689 -13.24 -1.95 -1.48
CA ALA A 689 -14.24 -2.76 -2.18
C ALA A 689 -15.39 -3.20 -1.25
N LEU A 690 -15.07 -3.61 -0.01
CA LEU A 690 -16.07 -4.09 0.96
C LEU A 690 -16.84 -2.97 1.66
N THR A 691 -16.19 -1.86 2.02
CA THR A 691 -16.80 -0.81 2.85
C THR A 691 -17.38 0.36 2.05
N LYS A 692 -16.66 0.82 1.01
CA LYS A 692 -17.04 1.97 0.19
C LYS A 692 -17.88 1.54 -1.01
N PHE A 693 -17.35 0.66 -1.87
CA PHE A 693 -18.10 0.16 -3.04
C PHE A 693 -19.19 -0.85 -2.67
N LYS A 694 -18.97 -1.66 -1.63
CA LYS A 694 -19.88 -2.73 -1.18
C LYS A 694 -20.19 -3.74 -2.29
N THR A 695 -19.17 -4.13 -3.04
CA THR A 695 -19.27 -5.04 -4.19
C THR A 695 -18.45 -6.31 -3.97
N GLN A 696 -19.11 -7.46 -4.01
CA GLN A 696 -18.48 -8.77 -3.78
C GLN A 696 -17.47 -9.13 -4.87
N PHE A 697 -17.86 -9.04 -6.15
CA PHE A 697 -17.00 -9.49 -7.25
C PHE A 697 -15.65 -8.76 -7.32
N LEU A 698 -15.60 -7.48 -6.91
CA LEU A 698 -14.32 -6.75 -6.83
C LEU A 698 -13.42 -7.34 -5.74
N TYR A 699 -13.97 -7.67 -4.59
CA TYR A 699 -13.22 -8.35 -3.53
C TYR A 699 -12.76 -9.74 -4.00
N ASP A 700 -13.63 -10.51 -4.67
CA ASP A 700 -13.28 -11.84 -5.21
C ASP A 700 -12.10 -11.75 -6.19
N GLU A 701 -12.05 -10.71 -7.03
CA GLU A 701 -10.95 -10.46 -7.96
C GLU A 701 -9.67 -10.00 -7.26
N VAL A 702 -9.76 -9.12 -6.26
CA VAL A 702 -8.62 -8.74 -5.41
C VAL A 702 -8.04 -9.98 -4.74
N GLU A 703 -8.89 -10.82 -4.16
CA GLU A 703 -8.49 -12.05 -3.46
C GLU A 703 -7.86 -13.07 -4.41
N ALA A 704 -8.45 -13.28 -5.59
CA ALA A 704 -7.90 -14.19 -6.60
C ALA A 704 -6.55 -13.71 -7.13
N GLU A 705 -6.40 -12.40 -7.39
CA GLU A 705 -5.13 -11.81 -7.80
C GLU A 705 -4.07 -11.93 -6.71
N PHE A 706 -4.43 -11.60 -5.46
CA PHE A 706 -3.55 -11.72 -4.31
C PHE A 706 -3.06 -13.16 -4.14
N ASN A 707 -3.94 -14.16 -4.19
CA ASN A 707 -3.56 -15.56 -4.03
C ASN A 707 -2.49 -15.98 -5.06
N LEU A 708 -2.70 -15.64 -6.34
CA LEU A 708 -1.73 -15.91 -7.40
C LEU A 708 -0.40 -15.18 -7.18
N CYS A 709 -0.47 -13.88 -6.87
CA CYS A 709 0.71 -13.05 -6.64
C CYS A 709 1.49 -13.50 -5.40
N PHE A 710 0.78 -13.91 -4.34
CA PHE A 710 1.37 -14.39 -3.10
C PHE A 710 2.09 -15.72 -3.30
N ASP A 711 1.52 -16.66 -4.05
CA ASP A 711 2.20 -17.90 -4.43
C ASP A 711 3.49 -17.65 -5.21
N GLN A 712 3.47 -16.71 -6.16
CA GLN A 712 4.65 -16.29 -6.90
C GLN A 712 5.68 -15.57 -6.02
N PHE A 713 5.20 -14.71 -5.10
CA PHE A 713 6.04 -14.02 -4.12
C PHE A 713 6.79 -15.04 -3.24
N ILE A 714 6.09 -16.02 -2.67
CA ILE A 714 6.71 -17.06 -1.84
C ILE A 714 7.68 -17.91 -2.66
N PHE A 715 7.35 -18.26 -3.90
CA PHE A 715 8.25 -18.98 -4.80
C PHE A 715 9.55 -18.20 -5.03
N LYS A 716 9.46 -16.96 -5.55
CA LYS A 716 10.62 -16.14 -5.91
C LYS A 716 11.45 -15.74 -4.70
N LEU A 717 10.79 -15.39 -3.58
CA LEU A 717 11.48 -15.05 -2.34
C LEU A 717 12.24 -16.24 -1.79
N SER A 718 11.64 -17.44 -1.76
CA SER A 718 12.31 -18.65 -1.27
C SER A 718 13.50 -19.04 -2.14
N GLU A 719 13.37 -18.92 -3.47
CA GLU A 719 14.45 -19.16 -4.43
C GLU A 719 15.60 -18.15 -4.25
N GLY A 720 15.28 -16.86 -4.09
CA GLY A 720 16.25 -15.80 -3.82
C GLY A 720 16.99 -15.99 -2.48
N VAL A 721 16.25 -16.31 -1.42
CA VAL A 721 16.82 -16.61 -0.09
C VAL A 721 17.76 -17.81 -0.17
N PHE A 722 17.30 -18.93 -0.72
CA PHE A 722 18.12 -20.14 -0.84
C PHE A 722 19.38 -19.88 -1.68
N THR A 723 19.25 -19.21 -2.82
CA THR A 723 20.37 -18.88 -3.70
C THR A 723 21.40 -18.00 -3.00
N HIS A 724 20.96 -16.98 -2.25
CA HIS A 724 21.85 -16.09 -1.50
C HIS A 724 22.65 -16.84 -0.42
N TYR A 725 21.99 -17.60 0.44
CA TYR A 725 22.68 -18.35 1.51
C TYR A 725 23.58 -19.46 0.94
N LYS A 726 23.21 -20.06 -0.20
CA LYS A 726 24.04 -21.04 -0.91
C LYS A 726 25.30 -20.42 -1.51
N GLN A 727 25.19 -19.23 -2.11
CA GLN A 727 26.35 -18.46 -2.59
C GLN A 727 27.24 -18.03 -1.42
N LEU A 728 26.64 -17.64 -0.30
CA LEU A 728 27.37 -17.25 0.91
C LEU A 728 28.15 -18.42 1.50
N ALA A 729 27.51 -19.58 1.64
CA ALA A 729 28.16 -20.82 2.10
C ALA A 729 29.32 -21.23 1.18
N SER A 730 29.09 -21.23 -0.13
CA SER A 730 30.12 -21.56 -1.13
C SER A 730 31.28 -20.56 -1.09
N SER A 731 31.00 -19.28 -0.89
CA SER A 731 32.03 -18.25 -0.73
C SER A 731 32.83 -18.43 0.56
N TYR A 732 32.20 -18.78 1.69
CA TYR A 732 32.90 -18.98 2.97
C TYR A 732 33.84 -20.17 2.98
N LEU A 733 33.51 -21.24 2.25
CA LEU A 733 34.36 -22.43 2.16
C LEU A 733 35.53 -22.31 1.18
N LEU A 734 35.49 -21.32 0.28
CA LEU A 734 36.61 -21.04 -0.63
C LEU A 734 37.79 -20.41 0.12
N ASP A 735 38.98 -20.92 -0.17
CA ASP A 735 40.23 -20.42 0.41
C ASP A 735 40.46 -18.93 0.08
N LYS A 736 40.84 -18.17 1.12
CA LYS A 736 41.08 -16.73 1.02
C LYS A 736 42.28 -16.41 0.13
N GLN A 737 43.33 -17.24 0.15
CA GLN A 737 44.50 -17.02 -0.71
C GLN A 737 44.17 -17.25 -2.18
N PHE A 738 43.34 -18.26 -2.47
CA PHE A 738 42.81 -18.52 -3.81
C PHE A 738 42.01 -17.32 -4.33
N LYS A 739 41.10 -16.76 -3.52
CA LYS A 739 40.34 -15.55 -3.89
C LYS A 739 41.23 -14.35 -4.22
N SER A 740 42.20 -14.05 -3.35
CA SER A 740 43.12 -12.93 -3.56
C SER A 740 43.96 -13.08 -4.83
N LYS A 741 44.39 -14.32 -5.15
CA LYS A 741 45.08 -14.60 -6.42
C LYS A 741 44.16 -14.43 -7.63
N CYS A 742 42.92 -14.88 -7.56
CA CYS A 742 41.94 -14.66 -8.65
C CYS A 742 41.70 -13.16 -8.89
N GLU A 743 41.55 -12.37 -7.84
CA GLU A 743 41.42 -10.91 -7.95
C GLU A 743 42.65 -10.26 -8.58
N SER A 744 43.86 -10.70 -8.21
CA SER A 744 45.10 -10.22 -8.83
C SER A 744 45.21 -10.54 -10.33
N LEU A 745 44.52 -11.58 -10.79
CA LEU A 745 44.45 -11.99 -12.19
C LEU A 745 43.25 -11.35 -12.94
N GLY A 746 42.50 -10.46 -12.29
CA GLY A 746 41.30 -9.83 -12.86
C GLY A 746 40.06 -10.73 -12.90
N ILE A 747 40.09 -11.90 -12.25
CA ILE A 747 38.95 -12.83 -12.15
C ILE A 747 38.16 -12.50 -10.89
N PHE A 748 37.06 -11.76 -11.05
CA PHE A 748 36.18 -11.40 -9.93
C PHE A 748 35.25 -12.57 -9.55
N LEU A 749 35.53 -13.17 -8.39
CA LEU A 749 34.59 -14.07 -7.72
C LEU A 749 33.62 -13.22 -6.90
N ARG A 750 32.46 -12.87 -7.46
CA ARG A 750 31.44 -12.05 -6.77
C ARG A 750 31.05 -12.70 -5.44
N SER A 751 31.47 -12.09 -4.32
CA SER A 751 30.89 -12.40 -3.02
C SER A 751 29.49 -11.79 -2.96
N PRO A 752 28.46 -12.53 -2.49
CA PRO A 752 27.14 -11.95 -2.34
C PRO A 752 27.18 -10.83 -1.30
N GLU A 753 26.51 -9.72 -1.60
CA GLU A 753 26.32 -8.63 -0.64
C GLU A 753 25.45 -9.10 0.54
N ALA A 754 25.57 -8.44 1.69
CA ALA A 754 24.75 -8.74 2.85
C ALA A 754 23.29 -8.32 2.58
N LEU A 755 22.46 -9.26 2.13
CA LEU A 755 21.04 -9.04 1.90
C LEU A 755 20.27 -9.06 3.23
N ARG A 756 19.31 -8.14 3.40
CA ARG A 756 18.49 -7.97 4.61
C ARG A 756 17.28 -8.92 4.65
N PHE A 757 17.45 -10.19 4.28
CA PHE A 757 16.36 -11.17 4.34
C PHE A 757 15.92 -11.48 5.77
N GLU A 758 16.79 -11.26 6.76
CA GLU A 758 16.52 -11.57 8.17
C GLU A 758 15.20 -10.99 8.68
N LEU A 759 14.88 -9.78 8.24
CA LEU A 759 13.69 -9.05 8.60
C LEU A 759 12.39 -9.73 8.11
N LEU A 760 12.42 -10.27 6.88
CA LEU A 760 11.31 -11.02 6.30
C LEU A 760 11.22 -12.43 6.89
N LEU A 761 12.36 -13.08 7.11
CA LEU A 761 12.41 -14.42 7.69
C LEU A 761 11.90 -14.44 9.13
N LYS A 762 11.94 -13.33 9.87
CA LYS A 762 11.39 -13.24 11.23
C LYS A 762 9.87 -13.08 11.29
N GLN A 763 9.20 -12.83 10.16
CA GLN A 763 7.75 -12.59 10.13
C GLN A 763 6.96 -13.87 10.36
N ARG A 764 6.05 -13.85 11.36
CA ARG A 764 5.22 -15.00 11.76
C ARG A 764 3.72 -14.80 11.61
N HIS A 765 3.25 -13.56 11.49
CA HIS A 765 1.81 -13.23 11.54
C HIS A 765 1.46 -12.04 10.63
N VAL A 766 1.90 -12.08 9.37
CA VAL A 766 1.65 -11.00 8.40
C VAL A 766 0.14 -10.89 8.13
N GLN A 767 -0.44 -9.71 8.35
CA GLN A 767 -1.87 -9.49 8.15
C GLN A 767 -2.18 -9.12 6.69
N LEU A 768 -2.77 -10.05 5.94
CA LEU A 768 -3.15 -9.84 4.54
C LEU A 768 -4.55 -10.38 4.28
N LEU A 769 -5.43 -9.54 3.74
CA LEU A 769 -6.85 -9.78 3.45
C LEU A 769 -7.60 -10.45 4.63
N GLY A 770 -7.29 -10.04 5.87
CA GLY A 770 -7.86 -10.60 7.10
C GLY A 770 -7.26 -11.94 7.55
N ARG A 771 -6.27 -12.50 6.85
CA ARG A 771 -5.52 -13.69 7.25
C ARG A 771 -4.28 -13.27 8.05
N SER A 772 -3.93 -14.08 9.04
CA SER A 772 -2.62 -14.06 9.69
C SER A 772 -1.72 -15.12 9.04
N ILE A 773 -0.72 -14.67 8.27
CA ILE A 773 0.13 -15.55 7.47
C ILE A 773 1.52 -15.71 8.12
N ASP A 774 1.90 -16.96 8.37
CA ASP A 774 3.24 -17.31 8.84
C ASP A 774 4.22 -17.46 7.67
N LEU A 775 4.87 -16.34 7.34
CA LEU A 775 5.85 -16.27 6.26
C LEU A 775 7.07 -17.16 6.53
N ASN A 776 7.56 -17.21 7.77
CA ASN A 776 8.67 -18.06 8.18
C ASN A 776 8.39 -19.53 7.87
N LYS A 777 7.20 -20.02 8.22
CA LYS A 777 6.79 -21.40 7.96
C LYS A 777 6.71 -21.73 6.47
N LEU A 778 6.09 -20.86 5.66
CA LEU A 778 5.95 -21.08 4.21
C LEU A 778 7.29 -21.10 3.49
N ILE A 779 8.19 -20.18 3.85
CA ILE A 779 9.55 -20.15 3.31
C ILE A 779 10.33 -21.40 3.74
N SER A 780 10.23 -21.81 5.01
CA SER A 780 10.90 -22.99 5.53
C SER A 780 10.49 -24.28 4.80
N GLN A 781 9.21 -24.45 4.50
CA GLN A 781 8.72 -25.60 3.73
C GLN A 781 9.38 -25.71 2.35
N ARG A 782 9.48 -24.59 1.63
CA ARG A 782 10.13 -24.56 0.31
C ARG A 782 11.64 -24.74 0.40
N ILE A 783 12.27 -24.18 1.43
CA ILE A 783 13.71 -24.34 1.66
C ILE A 783 14.05 -25.79 2.02
N ASN A 784 13.24 -26.50 2.81
CA ASN A 784 13.43 -27.93 3.07
C ASN A 784 13.45 -28.72 1.75
N ILE A 785 12.49 -28.46 0.85
CA ILE A 785 12.45 -29.08 -0.49
C ILE A 785 13.69 -28.70 -1.32
N ALA A 786 14.12 -27.43 -1.26
CA ALA A 786 15.30 -26.98 -1.99
C ALA A 786 16.61 -27.62 -1.49
N ILE A 787 16.75 -27.82 -0.18
CA ILE A 787 17.89 -28.51 0.43
C ILE A 787 17.88 -29.98 0.02
N LEU A 788 16.74 -30.66 0.13
CA LEU A 788 16.60 -32.06 -0.29
C LEU A 788 16.98 -32.22 -1.78
N ASN A 789 16.46 -31.35 -2.64
CA ASN A 789 16.82 -31.32 -4.07
C ASN A 789 18.31 -31.05 -4.29
N SER A 790 18.93 -30.16 -3.50
CA SER A 790 20.38 -29.89 -3.61
C SER A 790 21.25 -31.07 -3.17
N LEU A 791 20.81 -31.84 -2.17
CA LEU A 791 21.46 -33.07 -1.74
C LEU A 791 21.30 -34.18 -2.79
N ASP A 792 20.10 -34.36 -3.33
CA ASP A 792 19.83 -35.32 -4.41
C ASP A 792 20.65 -35.01 -5.67
N VAL A 793 20.73 -33.73 -6.07
CA VAL A 793 21.59 -33.29 -7.17
C VAL A 793 23.06 -33.60 -6.89
N ALA A 794 23.54 -33.41 -5.66
CA ALA A 794 24.93 -33.71 -5.29
C ALA A 794 25.23 -35.21 -5.47
N ILE A 795 24.34 -36.08 -4.97
CA ILE A 795 24.48 -37.54 -5.05
C ILE A 795 24.36 -38.01 -6.52
N SER A 796 23.36 -37.52 -7.25
CA SER A 796 23.14 -37.88 -8.66
C SER A 796 24.31 -37.46 -9.55
N LYS A 797 24.96 -36.33 -9.26
CA LYS A 797 26.20 -35.94 -9.95
C LYS A 797 27.34 -36.90 -9.67
N PHE A 798 27.49 -37.35 -8.42
CA PHE A 798 28.53 -38.34 -8.08
C PHE A 798 28.30 -39.67 -8.80
N GLU A 799 27.05 -40.15 -8.89
CA GLU A 799 26.67 -41.37 -9.63
C GLU A 799 27.03 -41.29 -11.14
N SER A 800 27.08 -40.08 -11.70
CA SER A 800 27.49 -39.84 -13.09
C SER A 800 29.02 -39.75 -13.29
N GLU A 801 29.77 -39.50 -12.22
CA GLU A 801 31.22 -39.31 -12.25
C GLU A 801 31.97 -40.58 -11.80
N SER A 802 33.28 -40.62 -12.04
CA SER A 802 34.14 -41.68 -11.48
C SER A 802 34.33 -41.52 -9.97
N LEU A 803 34.90 -42.53 -9.29
CA LEU A 803 35.22 -42.44 -7.85
C LEU A 803 36.01 -41.17 -7.46
N VAL A 804 36.79 -40.60 -8.39
CA VAL A 804 37.52 -39.34 -8.16
C VAL A 804 36.60 -38.15 -7.83
N GLY A 805 35.37 -38.17 -8.35
CA GLY A 805 34.33 -37.17 -8.06
C GLY A 805 33.89 -37.13 -6.59
N ILE A 806 34.31 -38.08 -5.75
CA ILE A 806 33.95 -38.12 -4.32
C ILE A 806 34.47 -36.89 -3.55
N VAL A 807 35.60 -36.31 -3.95
CA VAL A 807 36.14 -35.08 -3.32
C VAL A 807 35.24 -33.89 -3.62
N LYS A 808 34.69 -33.82 -4.84
CA LYS A 808 33.72 -32.80 -5.24
C LYS A 808 32.39 -33.00 -4.54
N LEU A 809 31.95 -34.25 -4.37
CA LEU A 809 30.77 -34.59 -3.56
C LEU A 809 30.93 -34.13 -2.12
N GLU A 810 32.04 -34.47 -1.46
CA GLU A 810 32.30 -34.05 -0.07
C GLU A 810 32.27 -32.52 0.06
N TYR A 811 32.94 -31.81 -0.85
CA TYR A 811 32.92 -30.35 -0.85
C TYR A 811 31.50 -29.78 -1.04
N LEU A 812 30.70 -30.36 -1.94
CA LEU A 812 29.32 -29.92 -2.17
C LEU A 812 28.39 -30.24 -0.98
N LEU A 813 28.61 -31.36 -0.29
CA LEU A 813 27.90 -31.70 0.95
C LEU A 813 28.29 -30.76 2.09
N ASP A 814 29.56 -30.39 2.24
CA ASP A 814 30.01 -29.40 3.23
C ASP A 814 29.39 -28.01 2.93
N VAL A 815 29.27 -27.62 1.65
CA VAL A 815 28.53 -26.40 1.24
C VAL A 815 27.05 -26.50 1.61
N ASN A 816 26.40 -27.64 1.37
CA ASN A 816 25.00 -27.86 1.75
C ASN A 816 24.78 -27.77 3.26
N ARG A 817 25.68 -28.37 4.04
CA ARG A 817 25.65 -28.32 5.50
C ARG A 817 25.81 -26.89 6.02
N LEU A 818 26.79 -26.14 5.50
CA LEU A 818 26.99 -24.75 5.90
C LEU A 818 25.80 -23.86 5.48
N CYS A 819 25.22 -24.10 4.30
CA CYS A 819 24.01 -23.40 3.86
C CYS A 819 22.85 -23.65 4.85
N TYR A 820 22.63 -24.90 5.24
CA TYR A 820 21.65 -25.28 6.25
C TYR A 820 21.91 -24.58 7.59
N ASP A 821 23.16 -24.58 8.07
CA ASP A 821 23.52 -23.95 9.35
C ASP A 821 23.29 -22.44 9.35
N LEU A 822 23.51 -21.76 8.22
CA LEU A 822 23.22 -20.34 8.06
C LEU A 822 21.71 -20.07 8.06
N LEU A 823 20.93 -20.90 7.35
CA LEU A 823 19.47 -20.79 7.30
C LEU A 823 18.80 -21.11 8.64
N LYS A 824 19.33 -22.09 9.39
CA LYS A 824 18.83 -22.51 10.71
C LYS A 824 18.85 -21.39 11.75
N LYS A 825 19.75 -20.41 11.61
CA LYS A 825 19.80 -19.23 12.49
C LYS A 825 18.54 -18.36 12.39
N HIS A 826 17.90 -18.33 11.22
CA HIS A 826 16.72 -17.49 10.98
C HIS A 826 15.42 -18.29 10.95
N LEU A 827 15.47 -19.58 10.58
CA LEU A 827 14.31 -20.47 10.39
C LEU A 827 14.21 -21.56 11.47
N PHE A 828 14.55 -21.20 12.70
CA PHE A 828 14.83 -22.15 13.79
C PHE A 828 13.73 -23.19 14.07
N PHE A 829 12.45 -22.83 13.95
CA PHE A 829 11.32 -23.69 14.36
C PHE A 829 10.72 -24.54 13.23
N SER A 830 11.17 -24.42 11.98
CA SER A 830 10.47 -25.00 10.82
C SER A 830 11.35 -25.74 9.80
N LEU A 831 12.67 -25.78 9.99
CA LEU A 831 13.56 -26.60 9.16
C LEU A 831 13.68 -28.02 9.73
N GLY A 832 13.69 -29.02 8.84
CA GLY A 832 13.96 -30.41 9.22
C GLY A 832 15.41 -30.60 9.67
N ASP A 833 15.72 -31.73 10.31
CA ASP A 833 17.11 -32.04 10.66
C ASP A 833 17.91 -32.42 9.41
N TYR A 834 19.12 -31.85 9.29
CA TYR A 834 19.96 -32.03 8.10
C TYR A 834 20.32 -33.49 7.84
N GLU A 835 20.59 -34.25 8.91
CA GLU A 835 20.98 -35.66 8.79
C GLU A 835 19.79 -36.50 8.26
N ASP A 836 18.56 -36.20 8.67
CA ASP A 836 17.37 -36.88 8.15
C ASP A 836 17.16 -36.59 6.65
N LEU A 837 17.29 -35.32 6.24
CA LEU A 837 17.22 -34.92 4.83
C LEU A 837 18.33 -35.59 3.99
N PHE A 838 19.53 -35.76 4.56
CA PHE A 838 20.63 -36.44 3.90
C PHE A 838 20.39 -37.94 3.77
N ILE A 839 19.88 -38.59 4.81
CA ILE A 839 19.53 -40.03 4.80
C ILE A 839 18.41 -40.29 3.79
N GLU A 840 17.43 -39.39 3.69
CA GLU A 840 16.36 -39.44 2.69
C GLU A 840 16.92 -39.33 1.27
N ALA A 841 17.71 -38.30 0.96
CA ALA A 841 18.33 -38.12 -0.36
C ALA A 841 19.25 -39.29 -0.76
N ASN A 842 19.96 -39.86 0.21
CA ASN A 842 20.82 -41.03 0.02
C ASN A 842 20.04 -42.35 -0.03
N SER A 843 18.72 -42.32 0.13
CA SER A 843 17.83 -43.50 0.16
C SER A 843 18.23 -44.55 1.20
N SER A 844 18.86 -44.12 2.31
CA SER A 844 19.31 -44.98 3.40
C SER A 844 18.27 -45.14 4.53
N VAL A 845 17.04 -44.66 4.32
CA VAL A 845 15.94 -44.79 5.30
C VAL A 845 15.45 -46.24 5.40
N SER A 846 15.24 -46.90 4.25
CA SER A 846 14.74 -48.28 4.16
C SER A 846 15.81 -49.31 3.81
N SER A 847 17.02 -48.86 3.44
CA SER A 847 18.11 -49.70 2.98
C SER A 847 19.34 -49.58 3.87
N ASN A 848 20.04 -50.70 4.09
CA ASN A 848 21.26 -50.74 4.92
C ASN A 848 22.47 -50.04 4.27
N ILE A 849 22.41 -49.76 2.97
CA ILE A 849 23.45 -49.06 2.20
C ILE A 849 22.76 -48.03 1.31
N GLY A 850 23.10 -46.76 1.50
CA GLY A 850 22.63 -45.69 0.64
C GLY A 850 23.28 -45.68 -0.75
N ARG A 851 22.74 -44.83 -1.62
CA ARG A 851 23.18 -44.62 -3.00
C ARG A 851 24.68 -44.38 -3.16
N ILE A 852 25.26 -43.54 -2.31
CA ILE A 852 26.71 -43.23 -2.32
C ILE A 852 27.52 -44.52 -2.14
N GLY A 853 27.14 -45.38 -1.19
CA GLY A 853 27.86 -46.62 -0.91
C GLY A 853 27.77 -47.64 -2.05
N LEU A 854 26.60 -47.74 -2.67
CA LEU A 854 26.39 -48.58 -3.85
C LEU A 854 27.25 -48.12 -5.04
N HIS A 855 27.33 -46.80 -5.28
CA HIS A 855 28.18 -46.26 -6.35
C HIS A 855 29.67 -46.46 -6.07
N ILE A 856 30.12 -46.29 -4.83
CA ILE A 856 31.52 -46.58 -4.43
C ILE A 856 31.85 -48.05 -4.69
N PHE A 857 30.98 -48.98 -4.29
CA PHE A 857 31.16 -50.40 -4.56
C PHE A 857 31.23 -50.69 -6.08
N PHE A 858 30.32 -50.10 -6.85
CA PHE A 858 30.27 -50.21 -8.31
C PHE A 858 31.57 -49.73 -8.97
N GLU A 859 32.05 -48.53 -8.64
CA GLU A 859 33.27 -47.97 -9.23
C GLU A 859 34.53 -48.74 -8.79
N LEU A 860 34.62 -49.18 -7.53
CA LEU A 860 35.73 -50.00 -7.06
C LEU A 860 35.83 -51.32 -7.84
N ASN A 861 34.71 -52.03 -7.99
CA ASN A 861 34.66 -53.32 -8.66
C ASN A 861 34.85 -53.24 -10.19
N ASN A 862 34.26 -52.23 -10.84
CA ASN A 862 34.21 -52.16 -12.30
C ASN A 862 35.28 -51.26 -12.93
N ASN A 863 35.83 -50.30 -12.18
CA ASN A 863 36.77 -49.32 -12.72
C ASN A 863 38.12 -49.35 -11.98
N ILE A 864 38.13 -49.24 -10.65
CA ILE A 864 39.40 -49.06 -9.91
C ILE A 864 40.25 -50.33 -9.89
N PHE A 865 39.74 -51.42 -9.32
CA PHE A 865 40.51 -52.68 -9.23
C PHE A 865 41.04 -53.22 -10.57
N PRO A 866 40.30 -53.17 -11.70
CA PRO A 866 40.83 -53.64 -12.96
C PRO A 866 41.77 -52.67 -13.68
N ASN A 867 41.60 -51.34 -13.52
CA ASN A 867 42.26 -50.36 -14.40
C ASN A 867 43.28 -49.44 -13.70
N TYR A 868 43.46 -49.55 -12.37
CA TYR A 868 44.41 -48.73 -11.62
C TYR A 868 45.54 -49.55 -11.02
N CYS A 869 46.73 -48.95 -10.97
CA CYS A 869 47.94 -49.51 -10.38
C CYS A 869 48.30 -48.77 -9.09
N TYR A 870 48.56 -49.51 -8.02
CA TYR A 870 49.02 -48.93 -6.76
C TYR A 870 50.53 -48.67 -6.82
N ASN A 871 50.94 -47.42 -6.58
CA ASN A 871 52.35 -47.07 -6.37
C ASN A 871 52.62 -46.95 -4.87
N SER A 872 53.40 -47.89 -4.33
CA SER A 872 53.77 -47.96 -2.92
C SER A 872 54.66 -46.81 -2.45
N SER A 873 55.44 -46.21 -3.35
CA SER A 873 56.33 -45.08 -3.00
C SER A 873 55.55 -43.79 -2.78
N THR A 874 54.50 -43.57 -3.57
CA THR A 874 53.67 -42.36 -3.48
C THR A 874 52.38 -42.57 -2.69
N CYS A 875 52.07 -43.82 -2.30
CA CYS A 875 50.79 -44.24 -1.70
C CYS A 875 49.57 -43.76 -2.51
N ARG A 876 49.63 -43.91 -3.83
CA ARG A 876 48.60 -43.44 -4.78
C ARG A 876 48.31 -44.50 -5.82
N PHE A 877 47.05 -44.58 -6.22
CA PHE A 877 46.60 -45.33 -7.38
C PHE A 877 46.58 -44.41 -8.60
N VAL A 878 47.18 -44.87 -9.69
CA VAL A 878 47.22 -44.16 -10.97
C VAL A 878 46.64 -45.08 -12.04
N ARG A 879 45.94 -44.50 -13.02
CA ARG A 879 45.35 -45.28 -14.10
C ARG A 879 46.44 -45.94 -14.93
N GLY A 880 46.31 -47.25 -15.16
CA GLY A 880 47.23 -48.01 -16.02
C GLY A 880 47.15 -47.57 -17.48
N SER A 881 48.23 -47.78 -18.24
CA SER A 881 48.27 -47.49 -19.68
C SER A 881 47.37 -48.43 -20.50
N ILE A 882 47.06 -49.62 -19.97
CA ILE A 882 46.21 -50.63 -20.61
C ILE A 882 44.91 -50.76 -19.80
N LEU A 883 43.77 -50.72 -20.49
CA LEU A 883 42.45 -50.91 -19.89
C LEU A 883 42.08 -52.40 -19.93
N PHE A 884 42.11 -53.06 -18.77
CA PHE A 884 41.81 -54.48 -18.64
C PHE A 884 40.29 -54.76 -18.64
N LYS A 885 39.47 -53.82 -18.17
CA LYS A 885 38.01 -53.94 -18.15
C LYS A 885 37.36 -52.68 -18.70
N ARG A 886 36.43 -52.84 -19.65
CA ARG A 886 35.56 -51.75 -20.10
C ARG A 886 34.62 -51.37 -18.96
N VAL A 887 34.62 -50.09 -18.60
CA VAL A 887 33.72 -49.55 -17.58
C VAL A 887 32.31 -49.48 -18.21
N PRO A 888 31.27 -50.01 -17.53
CA PRO A 888 29.90 -49.85 -18.00
C PRO A 888 29.52 -48.37 -18.15
N GLU A 889 28.59 -48.06 -19.05
CA GLU A 889 28.12 -46.68 -19.20
C GLU A 889 27.50 -46.17 -17.90
N ARG A 890 27.87 -44.97 -17.50
CA ARG A 890 27.37 -44.34 -16.27
C ARG A 890 26.00 -43.72 -16.52
N ILE A 891 25.26 -43.57 -15.42
CA ILE A 891 24.03 -42.78 -15.39
C ILE A 891 24.39 -41.34 -15.75
N LYS A 892 23.68 -40.74 -16.72
CA LYS A 892 23.92 -39.35 -17.09
C LYS A 892 23.38 -38.43 -15.99
N ALA A 893 24.14 -37.39 -15.63
CA ALA A 893 23.68 -36.39 -14.68
C ALA A 893 22.43 -35.66 -15.21
N ILE A 894 21.51 -35.36 -14.30
CA ILE A 894 20.36 -34.50 -14.58
C ILE A 894 20.87 -33.06 -14.66
N PRO A 895 20.61 -32.33 -15.76
CA PRO A 895 20.96 -30.91 -15.84
C PRO A 895 20.14 -30.14 -14.79
N CYS A 896 20.81 -29.30 -13.99
CA CYS A 896 20.20 -28.57 -12.90
C CYS A 896 20.64 -27.11 -12.88
N ASN A 897 19.85 -26.26 -12.23
CA ASN A 897 20.20 -24.86 -12.02
C ASN A 897 21.36 -24.74 -11.03
N PHE A 898 22.26 -23.77 -11.28
CA PHE A 898 23.44 -23.53 -10.43
C PHE A 898 23.11 -23.27 -8.96
N GLN A 899 21.89 -22.82 -8.65
CA GLN A 899 21.40 -22.61 -7.28
C GLN A 899 21.41 -23.89 -6.43
N TYR A 900 21.21 -25.06 -7.03
CA TYR A 900 21.26 -26.34 -6.32
C TYR A 900 22.68 -26.92 -6.25
N GLU A 901 23.67 -26.27 -6.88
CA GLU A 901 25.08 -26.70 -6.87
C GLU A 901 25.94 -25.84 -5.93
N PHE A 902 26.66 -24.86 -6.46
CA PHE A 902 27.52 -23.95 -5.71
C PHE A 902 26.95 -22.52 -5.68
N GLY A 903 25.66 -22.36 -6.02
CA GLY A 903 24.93 -21.09 -5.96
C GLY A 903 25.13 -20.18 -7.18
N SER A 904 26.32 -20.18 -7.80
CA SER A 904 26.60 -19.38 -8.99
C SER A 904 27.56 -20.07 -9.95
N ARG A 905 27.55 -19.65 -11.23
CA ARG A 905 28.42 -20.20 -12.27
C ARG A 905 29.91 -19.98 -11.96
N SER A 906 30.27 -18.85 -11.37
CA SER A 906 31.64 -18.50 -11.02
C SER A 906 32.16 -19.35 -9.86
N LEU A 907 31.35 -19.53 -8.81
CA LEU A 907 31.68 -20.39 -7.67
C LEU A 907 31.74 -21.86 -8.07
N GLY A 908 30.85 -22.31 -8.96
CA GLY A 908 30.88 -23.66 -9.53
C GLY A 908 32.16 -23.93 -10.32
N ALA A 909 32.58 -22.98 -11.17
CA ALA A 909 33.84 -23.10 -11.92
C ALA A 909 35.07 -23.14 -10.99
N ALA A 910 35.07 -22.32 -9.92
CA ALA A 910 36.12 -22.35 -8.91
C ALA A 910 36.19 -23.73 -8.22
N ALA A 911 35.05 -24.25 -7.76
CA ALA A 911 34.96 -25.57 -7.13
C ALA A 911 35.41 -26.70 -8.07
N GLU A 912 35.05 -26.63 -9.35
CA GLU A 912 35.46 -27.60 -10.35
C GLU A 912 36.97 -27.58 -10.58
N ASN A 913 37.59 -26.40 -10.63
CA ASN A 913 39.04 -26.26 -10.76
C ASN A 913 39.79 -26.80 -9.53
N ILE A 914 39.23 -26.62 -8.33
CA ILE A 914 39.79 -27.21 -7.10
C ILE A 914 39.70 -28.74 -7.17
N ALA A 915 38.55 -29.29 -7.56
CA ALA A 915 38.37 -30.73 -7.70
C ALA A 915 39.27 -31.35 -8.79
N LYS A 916 39.53 -30.63 -9.88
CA LYS A 916 40.43 -31.08 -10.96
C LYS A 916 41.85 -31.37 -10.49
N MET A 917 42.34 -30.71 -9.42
CA MET A 917 43.64 -31.02 -8.84
C MET A 917 43.75 -32.47 -8.32
N HIS A 918 42.62 -33.08 -7.97
CA HIS A 918 42.54 -34.45 -7.48
C HIS A 918 42.15 -35.47 -8.57
N SER A 919 41.91 -35.02 -9.81
CA SER A 919 41.42 -35.88 -10.91
C SER A 919 42.40 -36.97 -11.37
N GLY A 920 43.71 -36.72 -11.25
CA GLY A 920 44.76 -37.56 -11.85
C GLY A 920 45.15 -38.81 -11.05
N TYR A 921 44.67 -38.98 -9.82
CA TYR A 921 45.06 -40.09 -8.95
C TYR A 921 43.97 -40.40 -7.92
N ILE A 922 44.04 -41.58 -7.30
CA ILE A 922 43.28 -41.90 -6.08
C ILE A 922 44.26 -42.10 -4.94
N GLY A 923 43.98 -41.49 -3.78
CA GLY A 923 44.92 -41.49 -2.65
C GLY A 923 44.24 -41.02 -1.38
N TYR A 924 45.03 -40.57 -0.41
CA TYR A 924 44.54 -40.16 0.91
C TYR A 924 43.26 -39.29 0.93
N PRO A 925 43.14 -38.18 0.16
CA PRO A 925 41.93 -37.35 0.21
C PRO A 925 40.66 -38.11 -0.20
N HIS A 926 40.76 -38.99 -1.19
CA HIS A 926 39.64 -39.81 -1.66
C HIS A 926 39.26 -40.88 -0.62
N LEU A 927 40.25 -41.56 -0.05
CA LEU A 927 40.02 -42.60 0.96
C LEU A 927 39.41 -42.00 2.24
N ARG A 928 39.85 -40.81 2.64
CA ARG A 928 39.27 -40.07 3.76
C ARG A 928 37.78 -39.76 3.52
N ALA A 929 37.43 -39.26 2.32
CA ALA A 929 36.05 -38.99 1.95
C ALA A 929 35.19 -40.26 1.97
N ILE A 930 35.70 -41.38 1.44
CA ILE A 930 35.04 -42.70 1.48
C ILE A 930 34.73 -43.09 2.94
N VAL A 931 35.72 -43.02 3.83
CA VAL A 931 35.54 -43.42 5.23
C VAL A 931 34.50 -42.55 5.94
N ARG A 932 34.52 -41.23 5.70
CA ARG A 932 33.59 -40.28 6.32
C ARG A 932 32.15 -40.50 5.85
N LEU A 933 31.93 -40.73 4.55
CA LEU A 933 30.60 -40.86 3.96
C LEU A 933 29.94 -42.24 4.18
N LEU A 934 30.74 -43.31 4.25
CA LEU A 934 30.22 -44.67 4.47
C LEU A 934 30.02 -45.01 5.96
N GLY A 935 30.82 -44.40 6.84
CA GLY A 935 30.88 -44.79 8.24
C GLY A 935 31.26 -46.26 8.44
N TYR A 936 31.16 -46.76 9.67
CA TYR A 936 31.54 -48.14 10.00
C TYR A 936 30.65 -49.18 9.30
N GLN A 937 29.34 -48.94 9.25
CA GLN A 937 28.38 -49.87 8.68
C GLN A 937 28.59 -50.04 7.18
N GLY A 938 28.72 -48.94 6.43
CA GLY A 938 28.95 -49.00 4.99
C GLY A 938 30.26 -49.71 4.64
N ILE A 939 31.34 -49.42 5.38
CA ILE A 939 32.64 -50.07 5.18
C ILE A 939 32.54 -51.58 5.45
N ALA A 940 31.89 -51.99 6.56
CA ALA A 940 31.77 -53.39 6.92
C ALA A 940 31.03 -54.21 5.85
N VAL A 941 29.93 -53.66 5.29
CA VAL A 941 29.17 -54.34 4.25
C VAL A 941 29.96 -54.43 2.95
N ILE A 942 30.62 -53.33 2.53
CA ILE A 942 31.48 -53.33 1.33
C ILE A 942 32.63 -54.35 1.47
N LEU A 943 33.28 -54.42 2.63
CA LEU A 943 34.35 -55.39 2.87
C LEU A 943 33.85 -56.83 2.83
N LYS A 944 32.65 -57.10 3.38
CA LYS A 944 32.02 -58.42 3.32
C LYS A 944 31.78 -58.85 1.87
N GLU A 945 31.22 -57.97 1.04
CA GLU A 945 30.99 -58.24 -0.38
C GLU A 945 32.29 -58.45 -1.15
N PHE A 946 33.33 -57.63 -0.90
CA PHE A 946 34.63 -57.84 -1.55
C PHE A 946 35.32 -59.12 -1.10
N THR A 947 35.18 -59.54 0.16
CA THR A 947 35.71 -60.82 0.64
C THR A 947 35.07 -61.99 -0.09
N ALA A 948 33.75 -61.93 -0.30
CA ALA A 948 33.02 -62.94 -1.09
C ALA A 948 33.47 -62.95 -2.56
N LEU A 949 33.66 -61.76 -3.18
CA LEU A 949 34.16 -61.63 -4.54
C LEU A 949 35.58 -62.19 -4.72
N ILE A 950 36.50 -61.86 -3.79
CA ILE A 950 37.87 -62.39 -3.79
C ILE A 950 37.83 -63.91 -3.67
N HIS A 951 37.00 -64.45 -2.77
CA HIS A 951 36.87 -65.89 -2.60
C HIS A 951 36.41 -66.58 -3.89
N SER A 952 35.40 -66.04 -4.58
CA SER A 952 34.93 -66.55 -5.89
C SER A 952 36.01 -66.45 -6.97
N LEU A 953 36.75 -65.34 -7.05
CA LEU A 953 37.83 -65.17 -8.02
C LEU A 953 38.97 -66.17 -7.81
N LEU A 954 39.35 -66.42 -6.55
CA LEU A 954 40.40 -67.37 -6.20
C LEU A 954 39.96 -68.82 -6.45
N SER A 955 38.74 -69.19 -6.04
CA SER A 955 38.25 -70.57 -6.10
C SER A 955 37.85 -71.01 -7.50
N GLU A 956 37.36 -70.10 -8.34
CA GLU A 956 36.88 -70.44 -9.68
C GLU A 956 37.84 -70.01 -10.79
N LYS A 957 38.03 -68.70 -11.00
CA LYS A 957 38.71 -68.19 -12.20
C LYS A 957 40.23 -68.38 -12.13
N LEU A 958 40.84 -67.94 -11.02
CA LEU A 958 42.29 -68.04 -10.84
C LEU A 958 42.71 -69.51 -10.73
N ARG A 959 41.96 -70.32 -9.97
CA ARG A 959 42.20 -71.76 -9.86
C ARG A 959 42.21 -72.46 -11.21
N LYS A 960 41.19 -72.26 -12.06
CA LYS A 960 41.14 -72.87 -13.40
C LYS A 960 42.32 -72.44 -14.26
N ASN A 961 42.70 -71.16 -14.21
CA ASN A 961 43.84 -70.66 -14.96
C ASN A 961 45.18 -71.22 -14.43
N ILE A 962 45.34 -71.34 -13.11
CA ILE A 962 46.53 -71.94 -12.49
C ILE A 962 46.60 -73.43 -12.82
N GLU A 963 45.51 -74.18 -12.69
CA GLU A 963 45.47 -75.60 -13.07
C GLU A 963 45.86 -75.77 -14.55
N HIS A 964 45.36 -74.91 -15.44
CA HIS A 964 45.75 -74.91 -16.84
C HIS A 964 47.24 -74.57 -17.06
N ILE A 965 47.76 -73.52 -16.41
CA ILE A 965 49.18 -73.15 -16.49
C ILE A 965 50.07 -74.25 -15.90
N MET A 966 49.65 -74.89 -14.80
CA MET A 966 50.39 -76.00 -14.19
C MET A 966 50.45 -77.22 -15.10
N HIS A 967 49.42 -77.47 -15.92
CA HIS A 967 49.48 -78.50 -16.96
C HIS A 967 50.43 -78.14 -18.11
N LEU A 968 50.59 -76.84 -18.42
CA LEU A 968 51.51 -76.35 -19.45
C LEU A 968 52.96 -76.21 -18.96
N MET A 969 53.17 -76.04 -17.65
CA MET A 969 54.49 -75.93 -17.05
C MET A 969 55.30 -77.22 -17.20
N PRO A 970 56.63 -77.14 -17.41
CA PRO A 970 57.45 -78.34 -17.50
C PRO A 970 57.45 -79.11 -16.18
N LYS A 971 57.37 -80.45 -16.26
CA LYS A 971 57.35 -81.32 -15.07
C LYS A 971 58.56 -81.14 -14.16
N VAL A 972 59.72 -80.80 -14.74
CA VAL A 972 60.98 -80.55 -14.01
C VAL A 972 61.78 -79.47 -14.74
N ILE A 973 62.16 -78.41 -14.02
CA ILE A 973 63.19 -77.44 -14.42
C ILE A 973 64.29 -77.52 -13.38
N LYS A 974 65.52 -77.86 -13.80
CA LYS A 974 66.68 -77.89 -12.91
C LYS A 974 67.33 -76.50 -12.89
N LEU A 975 67.86 -76.07 -11.75
CA LEU A 975 68.69 -74.86 -11.68
C LEU A 975 70.04 -75.17 -12.34
N PRO A 976 70.42 -74.53 -13.46
CA PRO A 976 71.70 -74.81 -14.10
C PRO A 976 72.86 -74.36 -13.20
N LEU A 977 73.97 -75.08 -13.25
CA LEU A 977 75.18 -74.75 -12.50
C LEU A 977 75.78 -73.42 -12.98
N SER A 978 76.46 -72.69 -12.09
CA SER A 978 77.13 -71.41 -12.42
C SER A 978 78.16 -71.53 -13.56
N THR A 979 78.65 -72.75 -13.84
CA THR A 979 79.59 -73.08 -14.91
C THR A 979 79.04 -72.89 -16.32
N TYR A 980 77.71 -72.87 -16.50
CA TYR A 980 77.08 -72.68 -17.82
C TYR A 980 77.07 -71.20 -18.27
N GLY A 981 77.29 -70.25 -17.37
CA GLY A 981 77.28 -68.81 -17.67
C GLY A 981 75.86 -68.22 -17.82
N SER A 982 75.70 -66.92 -17.54
CA SER A 982 74.39 -66.24 -17.49
C SER A 982 73.62 -66.29 -18.82
N SER A 983 74.31 -66.26 -19.96
CA SER A 983 73.69 -66.35 -21.28
C SER A 983 73.04 -67.72 -21.52
N ALA A 984 73.74 -68.82 -21.19
CA ALA A 984 73.19 -70.17 -21.37
C ALA A 984 72.11 -70.49 -20.33
N VAL A 985 72.20 -69.93 -19.11
CA VAL A 985 71.14 -70.02 -18.10
C VAL A 985 69.87 -69.31 -18.58
N MET A 986 70.00 -68.13 -19.20
CA MET A 986 68.87 -67.42 -19.80
C MET A 986 68.26 -68.20 -20.96
N GLU A 987 69.09 -68.75 -21.85
CA GLU A 987 68.62 -69.58 -22.98
C GLU A 987 67.93 -70.87 -22.51
N TYR A 988 68.46 -71.50 -21.46
CA TYR A 988 67.84 -72.64 -20.79
C TYR A 988 66.44 -72.30 -20.26
N TYR A 989 66.29 -71.18 -19.55
CA TYR A 989 64.96 -70.75 -19.07
C TYR A 989 64.03 -70.33 -20.20
N LEU A 990 64.54 -69.65 -21.24
CA LEU A 990 63.75 -69.30 -22.42
C LEU A 990 63.25 -70.52 -23.18
N HIS A 991 64.06 -71.59 -23.30
CA HIS A 991 63.64 -72.82 -23.96
C HIS A 991 62.60 -73.59 -23.12
N HIS A 992 62.75 -73.61 -21.80
CA HIS A 992 61.88 -74.39 -20.91
C HIS A 992 60.61 -73.65 -20.43
N LEU A 993 60.58 -72.31 -20.42
CA LEU A 993 59.42 -71.51 -19.99
C LEU A 993 58.66 -70.83 -21.14
N LYS A 994 58.96 -71.22 -22.39
CA LYS A 994 58.21 -70.81 -23.58
C LYS A 994 56.91 -71.60 -23.68
#